data_AF-A0A5A8F6R0-F1
#
_entry.id   AF-A0A5A8F6R0-F1
#
_cell.length_a   1.000
_cell.length_b   1.000
_cell.length_c   1.000
_cell.angle_alpha   90.00
_cell.angle_beta   90.00
_cell.angle_gamma   90.00
#
_symmetry.space_group_name_H-M   'P 1'
#
loop_
_entity.id
_entity.type
_entity.pdbx_description
1 polymer ?
#
loop_
_entity_poly.entity_id
_entity_poly.type
_entity_poly.pdbx_seq_one_letter_code
_entity_poly.pdbx_strand_id
1 'polypeptide(L)'
;MRRVKILNFVVLFFIFVVFSFNTLAGQKTFSKGSIIIPMDPCWQPNNDPNIDSTYAPAGVCDADKNDAGLFQAYGLVYELLQSGVPIYWVINPTKKLRNEIDFTIDGVSTAPVKKINDDSLIDPPARVIDNVTLNAHVIDYRGGPFVIDYKDITPTVIDIINKYTNVKKHEALVNFTAPVEKVLANLPPRIAVLGQGATNVLIDYLMASGLGYKTNLVYDVLTIDDIINGKLDDYQLFWAPHWIIEKEIPDATRRANVLSKLRSFVKSGKSAFLECASIESIEGSPSGGVNNETQQYGGWLTSDNYTISRIETNMGSMDINYMAFEDPAFYLNQCAGWDFEALGGHVHNFRPDQSKNYSYNNSVVRFIHDIDGAYNGYNPGFDYFVGGRINGSPTQGYVAYLAGHKYIECQGANNGSQILEVDLKFDNALNNNDNITFTVNYNTSQSVTAWYVVNGGYGNADNGELKIILDDATLKKNNELKTIYIKNDSVSKVNIDSLVVHINTSGLKLDIKDVNQISGNKDLCKDLTSNIPNYTYSCSTNITLDSSATSGEISTCNVNWSQKNKSKSNTCGIRYVLNTVLGLQFTVISKEYVTSSPIIDSGIMYIGSFEFPAHRGHLKAFDLTDNETYLLWDAANSIPLAGTTGNLYAPSKDNGYRYIFTNDGSNKISFDLNNTLALLNKLNVTTENEAKVLINTVRGRFGASLTNINGTGEITYKLWGIHNSTPAVVGGTPLIPGEEHRDKIIYAGADDGMLHAFYGGSWDAANNKYTAGNGKEIWAFIPSSLLPYLKDQPFNDNNRDAVVSVDGAPAVGDFFVDIDGDGVKEWRTILVGTAMVKSLNQGIIFALDITDPYNPKVLWEKMYPAENMGNSKGVAIGSLNIGNKIVNYVFLTSNFKDKILDNGTGNVNGSYGINAFALDLLTGDIKWKFESLYTGDAVNVNETPAIPSLMDLDNNGNIDYVVFGDMAGRLWVLDAQTGRSIIVDNDEDVPAYVVPNGANEPIGSGVAIYNNTVIFGTGGAEFASNTLNYHLYAVEISRTSAKLLWEYELGVGEKIWVSPTVDKYGNIYFGTGIGYSKQKKPDELETTVGRIVILDKKGNLLKSIDTEGAELGNIDVDSGIAVAVSFTGNVYKMGSANQNANNTGSGKLLVKVYSWRIR
;
A
#
# COMPACT_ATOMS: atom_id res chain seq x y z
N MET A 1 -0.29 -2.13 -78.23
CA MET A 1 0.85 -1.36 -77.69
C MET A 1 1.08 -1.78 -76.25
N ARG A 2 2.34 -2.14 -75.92
CA ARG A 2 3.04 -2.38 -74.62
C ARG A 2 2.26 -2.07 -73.31
N ARG A 3 2.31 -2.82 -72.18
CA ARG A 3 3.16 -3.92 -71.62
C ARG A 3 2.52 -4.47 -70.30
N VAL A 4 2.60 -5.81 -70.07
CA VAL A 4 2.96 -6.57 -68.81
C VAL A 4 2.11 -6.35 -67.51
N LYS A 5 1.29 -7.29 -66.98
CA LYS A 5 1.44 -8.60 -66.25
C LYS A 5 1.45 -8.54 -64.69
N ILE A 6 0.44 -9.19 -64.09
CA ILE A 6 0.44 -10.23 -63.01
C ILE A 6 0.99 -9.89 -61.59
N LEU A 7 0.15 -10.05 -60.54
CA LEU A 7 0.34 -11.09 -59.49
C LEU A 7 -0.94 -11.35 -58.66
N ASN A 8 -1.18 -12.65 -58.41
CA ASN A 8 -2.21 -13.26 -57.55
C ASN A 8 -1.59 -13.65 -56.19
N PHE A 9 -2.42 -13.60 -55.13
CA PHE A 9 -2.50 -14.47 -53.93
C PHE A 9 -1.24 -15.02 -53.26
N VAL A 10 -1.03 -14.67 -51.98
CA VAL A 10 -0.73 -15.61 -50.87
C VAL A 10 -1.37 -15.11 -49.56
N VAL A 11 -1.97 -16.06 -48.86
CA VAL A 11 -2.66 -16.03 -47.54
C VAL A 11 -1.78 -15.44 -46.42
N LEU A 12 -2.35 -14.57 -45.57
CA LEU A 12 -1.77 -14.24 -44.26
C LEU A 12 -2.76 -14.60 -43.14
N PHE A 13 -2.40 -15.63 -42.38
CA PHE A 13 -2.91 -15.94 -41.05
C PHE A 13 -2.57 -14.77 -40.11
N PHE A 14 -3.57 -14.07 -39.57
CA PHE A 14 -3.35 -13.18 -38.43
C PHE A 14 -3.70 -13.92 -37.14
N ILE A 15 -2.66 -14.32 -36.41
CA ILE A 15 -2.73 -14.69 -35.00
C ILE A 15 -2.99 -13.39 -34.23
N PHE A 16 -4.16 -13.28 -33.60
CA PHE A 16 -4.42 -12.25 -32.59
C PHE A 16 -3.60 -12.60 -31.35
N VAL A 17 -2.48 -11.91 -31.18
CA VAL A 17 -1.77 -11.85 -29.89
C VAL A 17 -2.51 -10.83 -29.03
N VAL A 18 -3.12 -11.31 -27.94
CA VAL A 18 -3.67 -10.49 -26.86
C VAL A 18 -2.50 -9.81 -26.17
N PHE A 19 -2.36 -8.49 -26.31
CA PHE A 19 -1.43 -7.71 -25.49
C PHE A 19 -2.07 -7.47 -24.13
N SER A 20 -1.43 -7.98 -23.08
CA SER A 20 -1.70 -7.61 -21.69
C SER A 20 -1.14 -6.20 -21.47
N PHE A 21 -1.97 -5.25 -21.02
CA PHE A 21 -1.51 -3.92 -20.62
C PHE A 21 -0.90 -4.03 -19.21
N ASN A 22 0.41 -3.83 -19.10
CA ASN A 22 1.07 -3.56 -17.81
C ASN A 22 0.72 -2.14 -17.37
N THR A 23 0.34 -1.98 -16.10
CA THR A 23 -0.13 -0.74 -15.48
C THR A 23 1.02 0.25 -15.28
N LEU A 24 0.80 1.52 -15.65
CA LEU A 24 1.73 2.65 -15.46
C LEU A 24 1.64 3.22 -14.02
N ALA A 25 2.70 3.89 -13.57
CA ALA A 25 2.77 4.68 -12.33
C ALA A 25 2.11 6.06 -12.54
N GLY A 26 1.56 6.64 -11.48
CA GLY A 26 0.78 7.87 -11.53
C GLY A 26 1.59 9.07 -12.03
N GLN A 27 1.14 9.71 -13.11
CA GLN A 27 1.73 10.95 -13.60
C GLN A 27 1.29 12.11 -12.68
N LYS A 28 2.24 12.80 -12.05
CA LYS A 28 1.99 13.99 -11.23
C LYS A 28 2.56 15.23 -11.89
N THR A 29 1.80 16.32 -11.90
CA THR A 29 2.27 17.64 -12.31
C THR A 29 2.81 18.41 -11.11
N PHE A 30 4.04 18.88 -11.22
CA PHE A 30 4.75 19.69 -10.24
C PHE A 30 4.74 21.16 -10.69
N SER A 31 4.48 22.06 -9.73
CA SER A 31 4.48 23.49 -10.00
C SER A 31 5.89 24.03 -10.18
N LYS A 32 6.02 25.11 -10.96
CA LYS A 32 7.21 25.96 -10.98
C LYS A 32 7.63 26.30 -9.54
N GLY A 33 8.94 26.23 -9.28
CA GLY A 33 9.52 26.40 -7.95
C GLY A 33 9.73 25.08 -7.20
N SER A 34 9.22 23.95 -7.71
CA SER A 34 9.51 22.63 -7.13
C SER A 34 11.01 22.33 -7.21
N ILE A 35 11.53 21.63 -6.20
CA ILE A 35 12.96 21.31 -6.08
C ILE A 35 13.20 19.87 -6.51
N ILE A 36 14.11 19.68 -7.47
CA ILE A 36 14.58 18.39 -7.94
C ILE A 36 15.96 18.12 -7.36
N ILE A 37 16.11 16.95 -6.74
CA ILE A 37 17.39 16.39 -6.32
C ILE A 37 17.79 15.36 -7.40
N PRO A 38 18.67 15.72 -8.35
CA PRO A 38 19.13 14.81 -9.38
C PRO A 38 19.92 13.64 -8.78
N MET A 39 19.80 12.48 -9.43
CA MET A 39 20.40 11.21 -9.01
C MET A 39 21.12 10.50 -10.18
N ASP A 40 21.58 11.28 -11.15
CA ASP A 40 22.20 10.81 -12.39
C ASP A 40 23.61 11.39 -12.59
N PRO A 41 24.45 10.75 -13.40
CA PRO A 41 25.84 11.16 -13.61
C PRO A 41 26.02 12.52 -14.30
N CYS A 42 24.99 13.10 -14.90
CA CYS A 42 25.09 14.38 -15.58
C CYS A 42 24.83 15.55 -14.63
N TRP A 43 23.81 15.43 -13.78
CA TRP A 43 23.33 16.49 -12.90
C TRP A 43 23.73 16.31 -11.43
N GLN A 44 24.18 15.12 -11.05
CA GLN A 44 24.79 14.81 -9.76
C GLN A 44 26.08 13.96 -9.95
N PRO A 45 27.05 14.45 -10.76
CA PRO A 45 28.28 13.69 -11.07
C PRO A 45 29.15 13.47 -9.83
N ASN A 46 29.78 12.31 -9.78
CA ASN A 46 30.81 11.95 -8.82
C ASN A 46 32.11 11.52 -9.55
N ASN A 47 33.12 11.09 -8.80
CA ASN A 47 34.43 10.67 -9.33
C ASN A 47 34.50 9.18 -9.68
N ASP A 48 33.35 8.49 -9.81
CA ASP A 48 33.34 7.08 -10.21
C ASP A 48 33.92 6.90 -11.62
N PRO A 49 34.99 6.08 -11.78
CA PRO A 49 35.56 5.81 -13.10
C PRO A 49 34.67 4.93 -13.99
N ASN A 50 33.71 4.20 -13.42
CA ASN A 50 32.84 3.24 -14.12
C ASN A 50 31.52 3.88 -14.58
N ILE A 51 31.66 5.01 -15.28
CA ILE A 51 30.55 5.77 -15.86
C ILE A 51 30.49 5.52 -17.36
N ASP A 52 29.32 5.19 -17.90
CA ASP A 52 29.14 5.22 -19.35
C ASP A 52 29.10 6.68 -19.81
N SER A 53 30.14 7.07 -20.55
CA SER A 53 30.35 8.42 -21.06
C SER A 53 29.17 8.97 -21.89
N THR A 54 28.30 8.09 -22.41
CA THR A 54 27.04 8.46 -23.10
C THR A 54 26.10 9.25 -22.19
N TYR A 55 26.09 8.97 -20.88
CA TYR A 55 25.22 9.62 -19.90
C TYR A 55 25.90 10.79 -19.16
N ALA A 56 27.15 11.10 -19.50
CA ALA A 56 27.89 12.27 -19.01
C ALA A 56 28.62 13.00 -20.15
N PRO A 57 27.92 13.50 -21.18
CA PRO A 57 28.53 14.16 -22.33
C PRO A 57 29.33 15.40 -21.93
N ALA A 58 30.55 15.51 -22.48
CA ALA A 58 31.48 16.61 -22.19
C ALA A 58 30.87 17.97 -22.56
N GLY A 59 30.94 18.93 -21.64
CA GLY A 59 30.51 20.31 -21.85
C GLY A 59 28.99 20.56 -21.74
N VAL A 60 28.20 19.55 -21.40
CA VAL A 60 26.74 19.67 -21.19
C VAL A 60 26.36 19.51 -19.72
N CYS A 61 26.99 18.54 -19.06
CA CYS A 61 26.71 18.18 -17.68
C CYS A 61 27.38 19.12 -16.68
N ASP A 62 26.99 19.00 -15.41
CA ASP A 62 27.62 19.75 -14.34
C ASP A 62 29.11 19.35 -14.22
N ALA A 63 30.01 20.34 -14.12
CA ALA A 63 31.45 20.11 -14.11
C ALA A 63 32.00 19.66 -12.75
N ASP A 64 31.26 19.91 -11.66
CA ASP A 64 31.71 19.63 -10.29
C ASP A 64 31.52 18.15 -9.92
N LYS A 65 32.56 17.34 -10.04
CA LYS A 65 32.52 15.91 -9.71
C LYS A 65 32.75 15.69 -8.22
N ASN A 66 31.70 15.87 -7.43
CA ASN A 66 31.76 15.74 -5.97
C ASN A 66 31.16 14.40 -5.53
N ASP A 67 31.99 13.56 -4.90
CA ASP A 67 31.56 12.26 -4.38
C ASP A 67 30.52 12.37 -3.28
N ALA A 68 30.58 13.43 -2.47
CA ALA A 68 29.69 13.60 -1.33
C ALA A 68 28.25 13.92 -1.75
N GLY A 69 28.04 14.65 -2.85
CA GLY A 69 26.72 15.16 -3.22
C GLY A 69 25.67 14.10 -3.54
N LEU A 70 26.05 13.09 -4.33
CA LEU A 70 25.14 12.02 -4.72
C LEU A 70 24.68 11.18 -3.52
N PHE A 71 25.61 10.83 -2.63
CA PHE A 71 25.27 9.99 -1.49
C PHE A 71 24.60 10.79 -0.38
N GLN A 72 25.04 12.03 -0.12
CA GLN A 72 24.39 12.90 0.87
C GLN A 72 22.95 13.28 0.51
N ALA A 73 22.55 13.14 -0.75
CA ALA A 73 21.14 13.29 -1.16
C ALA A 73 20.21 12.37 -0.34
N TYR A 74 20.68 11.18 0.01
CA TYR A 74 19.95 10.24 0.84
C TYR A 74 19.74 10.72 2.28
N GLY A 75 20.77 11.32 2.90
CA GLY A 75 20.63 11.93 4.22
C GLY A 75 19.76 13.18 4.19
N LEU A 76 19.85 13.98 3.13
CA LEU A 76 18.94 15.13 2.92
C LEU A 76 17.49 14.66 2.90
N VAL A 77 17.17 13.65 2.10
CA VAL A 77 15.82 13.05 2.06
C VAL A 77 15.41 12.55 3.43
N TYR A 78 16.29 11.87 4.16
CA TYR A 78 16.00 11.38 5.52
C TYR A 78 15.66 12.52 6.49
N GLU A 79 16.43 13.61 6.51
CA GLU A 79 16.15 14.77 7.37
C GLU A 79 14.86 15.51 6.99
N LEU A 80 14.54 15.58 5.70
CA LEU A 80 13.28 16.14 5.22
C LEU A 80 12.09 15.30 5.70
N LEU A 81 12.18 13.97 5.58
CA LEU A 81 11.16 13.04 6.09
C LEU A 81 11.03 13.10 7.61
N GLN A 82 12.15 13.26 8.33
CA GLN A 82 12.15 13.49 9.78
C GLN A 82 11.38 14.76 10.16
N SER A 83 11.37 15.75 9.27
CA SER A 83 10.66 17.02 9.45
C SER A 83 9.22 16.97 8.92
N GLY A 84 8.71 15.79 8.54
CA GLY A 84 7.35 15.59 8.04
C GLY A 84 7.12 16.08 6.61
N VAL A 85 8.17 16.26 5.82
CA VAL A 85 8.09 16.78 4.45
C VAL A 85 7.92 15.60 3.48
N PRO A 86 6.85 15.56 2.67
CA PRO A 86 6.69 14.52 1.67
C PRO A 86 7.69 14.69 0.52
N ILE A 87 8.31 13.59 0.11
CA ILE A 87 9.29 13.53 -0.97
C ILE A 87 8.78 12.58 -2.05
N TYR A 88 8.72 13.04 -3.29
CA TYR A 88 8.27 12.25 -4.42
C TYR A 88 9.46 11.57 -5.08
N TRP A 89 9.51 10.23 -5.06
CA TRP A 89 10.50 9.45 -5.77
C TRP A 89 10.01 9.15 -7.19
N VAL A 90 10.64 9.80 -8.17
CA VAL A 90 10.15 9.88 -9.55
C VAL A 90 10.92 8.89 -10.42
N ILE A 91 10.25 7.84 -10.89
CA ILE A 91 10.83 6.79 -11.71
C ILE A 91 9.87 6.49 -12.85
N ASN A 92 10.38 6.36 -14.08
CA ASN A 92 9.55 5.91 -15.18
C ASN A 92 9.38 4.40 -15.14
N PRO A 93 8.17 3.88 -14.89
CA PRO A 93 7.94 2.44 -14.79
C PRO A 93 7.92 1.73 -16.14
N THR A 94 7.87 2.46 -17.26
CA THR A 94 7.93 1.87 -18.60
C THR A 94 9.34 1.55 -19.06
N LYS A 95 10.33 2.06 -18.34
CA LYS A 95 11.70 1.99 -18.80
C LYS A 95 12.18 0.55 -18.81
N LYS A 96 12.78 0.16 -19.93
CA LYS A 96 13.28 -1.19 -20.16
C LYS A 96 14.75 -1.32 -19.78
N LEU A 97 15.45 -0.20 -19.66
CA LEU A 97 16.86 -0.13 -19.27
C LEU A 97 17.05 0.75 -18.02
N ARG A 98 17.99 0.38 -17.15
CA ARG A 98 18.22 1.00 -15.82
C ARG A 98 18.74 2.45 -15.87
N ASN A 99 19.10 2.89 -17.07
CA ASN A 99 19.71 4.17 -17.44
C ASN A 99 18.84 4.95 -18.45
N GLU A 100 17.63 4.48 -18.76
CA GLU A 100 16.64 5.25 -19.51
C GLU A 100 16.10 6.43 -18.67
N ILE A 101 15.53 7.41 -19.37
CA ILE A 101 15.00 8.66 -18.79
C ILE A 101 13.80 8.37 -17.88
N ASP A 102 13.84 8.95 -16.67
CA ASP A 102 12.71 8.92 -15.73
C ASP A 102 11.70 10.03 -16.04
N PHE A 103 12.18 11.25 -16.30
CA PHE A 103 11.35 12.32 -16.84
C PHE A 103 12.20 13.41 -17.49
N THR A 104 11.53 14.31 -18.22
CA THR A 104 12.15 15.52 -18.79
C THR A 104 11.40 16.76 -18.36
N ILE A 105 12.10 17.90 -18.33
CA ILE A 105 11.51 19.23 -18.21
C ILE A 105 11.86 19.98 -19.49
N ASP A 106 10.82 20.43 -20.21
CA ASP A 106 10.95 21.32 -21.37
C ASP A 106 10.72 22.76 -20.92
N GLY A 107 11.75 23.60 -21.02
CA GLY A 107 11.69 25.01 -20.62
C GLY A 107 10.97 25.92 -21.62
N VAL A 108 10.45 25.40 -22.73
CA VAL A 108 9.69 26.13 -23.76
C VAL A 108 10.42 27.40 -24.20
N SER A 109 11.59 27.24 -24.84
CA SER A 109 12.50 28.32 -25.31
C SER A 109 13.25 29.12 -24.22
N THR A 110 13.13 28.72 -22.96
CA THR A 110 13.91 29.30 -21.84
C THR A 110 14.58 28.20 -21.03
N ALA A 111 15.51 28.56 -20.14
CA ALA A 111 16.15 27.59 -19.26
C ALA A 111 15.10 26.82 -18.43
N PRO A 112 15.08 25.46 -18.46
CA PRO A 112 14.08 24.67 -17.76
C PRO A 112 14.23 24.72 -16.24
N VAL A 113 15.46 24.83 -15.72
CA VAL A 113 15.76 24.85 -14.29
C VAL A 113 16.94 25.77 -13.97
N LYS A 114 17.14 26.09 -12.69
CA LYS A 114 18.35 26.75 -12.17
C LYS A 114 18.91 26.00 -10.97
N LYS A 115 20.20 26.17 -10.66
CA LYS A 115 20.82 25.65 -9.43
C LYS A 115 20.42 26.49 -8.23
N ILE A 116 20.13 25.85 -7.10
CA ILE A 116 19.77 26.56 -5.86
C ILE A 116 21.00 27.21 -5.19
N ASN A 117 22.17 26.57 -5.27
CA ASN A 117 23.35 27.00 -4.51
C ASN A 117 23.94 28.35 -5.02
N ASP A 118 23.82 28.65 -6.32
CA ASP A 118 24.43 29.83 -6.95
C ASP A 118 23.51 30.55 -7.95
N ASP A 119 22.22 30.16 -8.03
CA ASP A 119 21.21 30.68 -8.96
C ASP A 119 21.59 30.58 -10.45
N SER A 120 22.61 29.79 -10.83
CA SER A 120 23.00 29.63 -12.22
C SER A 120 21.94 28.87 -13.03
N LEU A 121 21.61 29.38 -14.22
CA LEU A 121 20.67 28.74 -15.14
C LEU A 121 21.27 27.45 -15.70
N ILE A 122 20.47 26.39 -15.78
CA ILE A 122 20.84 25.15 -16.46
C ILE A 122 19.99 25.07 -17.73
N ASP A 123 20.64 25.32 -18.87
CA ASP A 123 19.99 25.36 -20.18
C ASP A 123 20.74 24.48 -21.19
N PRO A 124 20.39 23.19 -21.29
CA PRO A 124 21.10 22.26 -22.17
C PRO A 124 20.86 22.54 -23.66
N PRO A 125 21.89 22.45 -24.53
CA PRO A 125 21.70 22.51 -25.98
C PRO A 125 21.02 21.24 -26.50
N ALA A 126 20.56 21.28 -27.75
CA ALA A 126 20.05 20.11 -28.46
C ALA A 126 21.14 19.02 -28.54
N ARG A 127 20.79 17.79 -28.18
CA ARG A 127 21.74 16.67 -28.07
C ARG A 127 21.06 15.32 -28.29
N VAL A 128 21.85 14.29 -28.57
CA VAL A 128 21.38 12.90 -28.66
C VAL A 128 22.03 12.11 -27.55
N ILE A 129 21.23 11.41 -26.74
CA ILE A 129 21.68 10.51 -25.68
C ILE A 129 21.02 9.16 -25.94
N ASP A 130 21.82 8.11 -26.10
CA ASP A 130 21.33 6.73 -26.30
C ASP A 130 20.25 6.60 -27.40
N ASN A 131 20.51 7.20 -28.56
CA ASN A 131 19.60 7.28 -29.71
C ASN A 131 18.28 8.07 -29.48
N VAL A 132 18.15 8.78 -28.36
CA VAL A 132 17.05 9.72 -28.09
C VAL A 132 17.50 11.15 -28.40
N THR A 133 16.81 11.82 -29.31
CA THR A 133 17.07 13.23 -29.63
C THR A 133 16.31 14.14 -28.67
N LEU A 134 17.03 14.93 -27.89
CA LEU A 134 16.49 15.98 -27.02
C LEU A 134 16.67 17.34 -27.70
N ASN A 135 15.60 18.12 -27.75
CA ASN A 135 15.64 19.50 -28.24
C ASN A 135 16.45 20.41 -27.30
N ALA A 136 16.81 21.61 -27.76
CA ALA A 136 17.35 22.64 -26.88
C ALA A 136 16.32 22.99 -25.78
N HIS A 137 16.80 23.43 -24.61
CA HIS A 137 15.96 23.78 -23.46
C HIS A 137 15.27 22.57 -22.79
N VAL A 138 15.67 21.35 -23.14
CA VAL A 138 15.17 20.11 -22.52
C VAL A 138 16.25 19.53 -21.61
N ILE A 139 15.92 19.44 -20.33
CA ILE A 139 16.69 18.71 -19.33
C ILE A 139 16.02 17.37 -19.04
N ASP A 140 16.82 16.33 -18.89
CA ASP A 140 16.41 14.96 -18.65
C ASP A 140 17.02 14.45 -17.35
N TYR A 141 16.21 13.76 -16.55
CA TYR A 141 16.62 13.17 -15.28
C TYR A 141 16.51 11.65 -15.33
N ARG A 142 17.46 10.98 -14.65
CA ARG A 142 17.58 9.53 -14.58
C ARG A 142 17.87 9.08 -13.15
N GLY A 143 17.73 7.79 -12.93
CA GLY A 143 18.14 7.17 -11.68
C GLY A 143 17.22 7.46 -10.52
N GLY A 144 15.93 7.65 -10.73
CA GLY A 144 15.00 7.91 -9.63
C GLY A 144 15.32 9.20 -8.87
N PRO A 145 15.30 10.36 -9.52
CA PRO A 145 15.39 11.67 -8.85
C PRO A 145 14.32 11.83 -7.75
N PHE A 146 14.65 12.60 -6.73
CA PHE A 146 13.68 13.00 -5.70
C PHE A 146 13.14 14.40 -6.01
N VAL A 147 11.85 14.60 -5.83
CA VAL A 147 11.18 15.88 -6.06
C VAL A 147 10.45 16.33 -4.80
N ILE A 148 10.66 17.58 -4.43
CA ILE A 148 9.91 18.28 -3.38
C ILE A 148 8.95 19.22 -4.11
N ASP A 149 7.65 19.01 -3.91
CA ASP A 149 6.64 19.86 -4.53
C ASP A 149 6.74 21.27 -3.94
N TYR A 150 6.59 22.29 -4.79
CA TYR A 150 6.63 23.69 -4.39
C TYR A 150 5.78 24.01 -3.16
N LYS A 151 4.60 23.38 -3.05
CA LYS A 151 3.68 23.59 -1.92
C LYS A 151 4.27 23.17 -0.56
N ASP A 152 5.23 22.25 -0.56
CA ASP A 152 5.84 21.69 0.65
C ASP A 152 7.15 22.43 1.02
N ILE A 153 7.56 23.44 0.24
CA ILE A 153 8.76 24.24 0.48
C ILE A 153 8.45 25.36 1.48
N THR A 154 8.98 25.22 2.69
CA THR A 154 8.91 26.21 3.78
C THR A 154 10.31 26.73 4.13
N PRO A 155 10.46 27.82 4.92
CA PRO A 155 11.77 28.27 5.39
C PRO A 155 12.57 27.17 6.10
N THR A 156 11.92 26.33 6.90
CA THR A 156 12.54 25.18 7.57
C THR A 156 13.07 24.15 6.56
N VAL A 157 12.31 23.90 5.48
CA VAL A 157 12.73 23.01 4.39
C VAL A 157 13.95 23.58 3.67
N ILE A 158 13.94 24.88 3.39
CA ILE A 158 15.09 25.58 2.79
C ILE A 158 16.32 25.51 3.70
N ASP A 159 16.15 25.67 5.02
CA ASP A 159 17.25 25.53 5.98
C ASP A 159 17.85 24.12 5.94
N ILE A 160 17.03 23.07 5.88
CA ILE A 160 17.51 21.69 5.75
C ILE A 160 18.24 21.49 4.42
N ILE A 161 17.65 21.94 3.31
CA ILE A 161 18.26 21.85 1.97
C ILE A 161 19.62 22.56 1.90
N ASN A 162 19.74 23.71 2.56
CA ASN A 162 20.95 24.52 2.57
C ASN A 162 22.07 23.92 3.43
N LYS A 163 21.75 23.11 4.45
CA LYS A 163 22.78 22.38 5.22
C LYS A 163 23.57 21.40 4.35
N TYR A 164 22.90 20.75 3.39
CA TYR A 164 23.49 19.73 2.52
C TYR A 164 24.22 20.34 1.32
N THR A 165 25.25 21.17 1.55
CA THR A 165 25.88 22.01 0.50
C THR A 165 26.45 21.24 -0.69
N ASN A 166 26.91 20.00 -0.50
CA ASN A 166 27.46 19.17 -1.58
C ASN A 166 26.38 18.58 -2.50
N VAL A 167 25.15 18.43 -1.99
CA VAL A 167 24.04 17.90 -2.78
C VAL A 167 23.62 18.96 -3.79
N LYS A 168 23.65 18.63 -5.08
CA LYS A 168 23.10 19.52 -6.11
C LYS A 168 21.59 19.47 -6.08
N LYS A 169 20.95 20.63 -6.23
CA LYS A 169 19.49 20.79 -6.28
C LYS A 169 19.12 21.76 -7.40
N HIS A 170 18.10 21.40 -8.15
CA HIS A 170 17.57 22.22 -9.23
C HIS A 170 16.20 22.76 -8.83
N GLU A 171 15.96 24.05 -9.04
CA GLU A 171 14.64 24.64 -8.94
C GLU A 171 14.00 24.68 -10.33
N ALA A 172 12.78 24.14 -10.46
CA ALA A 172 12.03 24.15 -11.71
C ALA A 172 11.59 25.57 -12.08
N LEU A 173 11.94 26.05 -13.29
CA LEU A 173 11.53 27.38 -13.76
C LEU A 173 10.20 27.36 -14.54
N VAL A 174 9.69 26.16 -14.81
CA VAL A 174 8.41 25.88 -15.47
C VAL A 174 7.67 24.77 -14.71
N ASN A 175 6.38 24.62 -14.96
CA ASN A 175 5.64 23.44 -14.51
C ASN A 175 6.11 22.21 -15.30
N PHE A 176 6.12 21.04 -14.69
CA PHE A 176 6.49 19.80 -15.37
C PHE A 176 5.67 18.62 -14.85
N THR A 177 5.56 17.57 -15.65
CA THR A 177 4.88 16.33 -15.26
C THR A 177 5.90 15.21 -15.20
N ALA A 178 5.81 14.37 -14.17
CA ALA A 178 6.70 13.23 -14.01
C ALA A 178 5.98 12.01 -13.40
N PRO A 179 6.41 10.78 -13.73
CA PRO A 179 5.87 9.56 -13.14
C PRO A 179 6.35 9.41 -11.70
N VAL A 180 5.44 9.50 -10.74
CA VAL A 180 5.73 9.26 -9.33
C VAL A 180 5.55 7.77 -9.07
N GLU A 181 6.66 7.09 -8.79
CA GLU A 181 6.63 5.69 -8.39
C GLU A 181 6.22 5.57 -6.92
N LYS A 182 6.75 6.45 -6.07
CA LYS A 182 6.52 6.39 -4.63
C LYS A 182 6.54 7.77 -3.99
N VAL A 183 5.60 8.03 -3.09
CA VAL A 183 5.66 9.16 -2.17
C VAL A 183 6.27 8.67 -0.86
N LEU A 184 7.31 9.35 -0.40
CA LEU A 184 7.97 9.13 0.88
C LEU A 184 7.42 10.18 1.84
N ALA A 185 6.72 9.78 2.91
CA ALA A 185 6.08 10.72 3.83
C ALA A 185 6.41 10.47 5.30
N ASN A 186 7.02 9.31 5.61
CA ASN A 186 7.36 8.91 6.96
C ASN A 186 8.87 8.69 7.09
N LEU A 187 9.39 8.93 8.29
CA LEU A 187 10.76 8.59 8.64
C LEU A 187 10.99 7.08 8.44
N PRO A 188 12.05 6.66 7.71
CA PRO A 188 12.37 5.25 7.58
C PRO A 188 12.54 4.59 8.96
N PRO A 189 11.97 3.38 9.16
CA PRO A 189 12.11 2.66 10.42
C PRO A 189 13.58 2.29 10.67
N ARG A 190 13.94 2.14 11.95
CA ARG A 190 15.27 1.65 12.33
C ARG A 190 15.47 0.24 11.80
N ILE A 191 16.72 -0.09 11.54
CA ILE A 191 17.12 -1.38 10.94
C ILE A 191 17.81 -2.23 12.00
N ALA A 192 17.46 -3.51 12.08
CA ALA A 192 18.21 -4.48 12.86
C ALA A 192 19.43 -4.98 12.06
N VAL A 193 20.63 -4.87 12.61
CA VAL A 193 21.88 -5.27 11.94
C VAL A 193 22.46 -6.51 12.61
N LEU A 194 22.85 -7.50 11.82
CA LEU A 194 23.30 -8.82 12.27
C LEU A 194 24.75 -9.11 11.84
N GLY A 195 25.52 -9.72 12.76
CA GLY A 195 26.82 -10.35 12.47
C GLY A 195 28.04 -9.66 13.08
N GLN A 196 29.04 -10.46 13.48
CA GLN A 196 30.35 -9.96 13.94
C GLN A 196 31.03 -9.07 12.86
N GLY A 197 31.23 -7.79 13.16
CA GLY A 197 31.86 -6.81 12.25
C GLY A 197 30.92 -6.09 11.27
N ALA A 198 29.60 -6.30 11.38
CA ALA A 198 28.59 -5.68 10.51
C ALA A 198 28.56 -4.14 10.60
N THR A 199 28.96 -3.58 11.75
CA THR A 199 29.14 -2.14 11.97
C THR A 199 30.14 -1.52 11.00
N ASN A 200 31.26 -2.20 10.73
CA ASN A 200 32.32 -1.67 9.85
C ASN A 200 31.90 -1.58 8.38
N VAL A 201 30.86 -2.30 7.96
CA VAL A 201 30.29 -2.20 6.61
C VAL A 201 29.27 -1.07 6.54
N LEU A 202 28.33 -1.01 7.49
CA LEU A 202 27.24 -0.02 7.52
C LEU A 202 27.72 1.42 7.70
N ILE A 203 28.73 1.64 8.54
CA ILE A 203 29.12 3.02 8.89
C ILE A 203 29.63 3.78 7.65
N ASP A 204 30.35 3.15 6.72
CA ASP A 204 30.83 3.85 5.51
C ASP A 204 29.67 4.33 4.62
N TYR A 205 28.57 3.55 4.55
CA TYR A 205 27.35 3.96 3.84
C TYR A 205 26.66 5.14 4.53
N LEU A 206 26.56 5.14 5.87
CA LEU A 206 25.99 6.26 6.62
C LEU A 206 26.87 7.50 6.55
N MET A 207 28.19 7.33 6.60
CA MET A 207 29.16 8.41 6.44
C MET A 207 28.98 9.08 5.08
N ALA A 208 28.83 8.28 4.02
CA ALA A 208 28.56 8.80 2.68
C ALA A 208 27.18 9.44 2.54
N SER A 209 26.16 8.92 3.21
CA SER A 209 24.82 9.52 3.17
C SER A 209 24.67 10.80 3.99
N GLY A 210 25.69 11.21 4.75
CA GLY A 210 25.60 12.36 5.64
C GLY A 210 25.00 12.06 7.01
N LEU A 211 24.71 10.78 7.30
CA LEU A 211 24.09 10.30 8.54
C LEU A 211 25.09 9.61 9.47
N GLY A 212 26.38 9.64 9.17
CA GLY A 212 27.41 8.86 9.89
C GLY A 212 27.53 9.20 11.38
N TYR A 213 27.16 10.41 11.78
CA TYR A 213 27.10 10.82 13.19
C TYR A 213 25.75 10.56 13.87
N LYS A 214 24.78 9.98 13.15
CA LYS A 214 23.40 9.75 13.58
C LYS A 214 23.05 8.25 13.64
N THR A 215 24.02 7.39 13.91
CA THR A 215 23.87 5.92 13.89
C THR A 215 22.69 5.42 14.74
N ASN A 216 22.48 6.01 15.92
CA ASN A 216 21.39 5.64 16.84
C ASN A 216 19.98 5.91 16.27
N LEU A 217 19.86 6.73 15.22
CA LEU A 217 18.57 7.00 14.56
C LEU A 217 18.27 6.01 13.44
N VAL A 218 19.28 5.33 12.91
CA VAL A 218 19.14 4.54 11.67
C VAL A 218 19.13 3.05 11.95
N TYR A 219 19.93 2.56 12.91
CA TYR A 219 20.04 1.13 13.15
C TYR A 219 20.31 0.76 14.62
N ASP A 220 20.15 -0.52 14.92
CA ASP A 220 20.65 -1.20 16.11
C ASP A 220 21.37 -2.48 15.71
N VAL A 221 22.50 -2.78 16.34
CA VAL A 221 23.15 -4.10 16.22
C VAL A 221 22.48 -5.03 17.20
N LEU A 222 21.94 -6.14 16.70
CA LEU A 222 21.31 -7.14 17.56
C LEU A 222 22.28 -8.28 17.85
N THR A 223 22.42 -8.63 19.12
CA THR A 223 23.16 -9.82 19.54
C THR A 223 22.37 -11.08 19.22
N ILE A 224 23.04 -12.24 19.24
CA ILE A 224 22.35 -13.53 19.10
C ILE A 224 21.27 -13.74 20.16
N ASP A 225 21.51 -13.29 21.39
CA ASP A 225 20.53 -13.40 22.47
C ASP A 225 19.36 -12.42 22.30
N ASP A 226 19.60 -11.21 21.78
CA ASP A 226 18.52 -10.28 21.39
C ASP A 226 17.54 -10.93 20.39
N ILE A 227 18.08 -11.63 19.38
CA ILE A 227 17.28 -12.32 18.36
C ILE A 227 16.48 -13.47 18.99
N ILE A 228 17.11 -14.29 19.82
CA ILE A 228 16.45 -15.42 20.50
C ILE A 228 15.33 -14.91 21.42
N ASN A 229 15.57 -13.79 22.12
CA ASN A 229 14.63 -13.18 23.06
C ASN A 229 13.53 -12.35 22.37
N GLY A 230 13.53 -12.26 21.03
CA GLY A 230 12.43 -11.65 20.26
C GLY A 230 12.55 -10.15 20.02
N LYS A 231 13.69 -9.51 20.32
CA LYS A 231 13.90 -8.06 20.08
C LYS A 231 13.81 -7.69 18.59
N LEU A 232 14.00 -8.66 17.70
CA LEU A 232 13.83 -8.46 16.27
C LEU A 232 12.41 -7.99 15.91
N ASP A 233 11.39 -8.31 16.73
CA ASP A 233 9.99 -7.93 16.46
C ASP A 233 9.74 -6.41 16.49
N ASP A 234 10.65 -5.63 17.05
CA ASP A 234 10.59 -4.16 17.08
C ASP A 234 10.93 -3.50 15.73
N TYR A 235 11.44 -4.29 14.76
CA TYR A 235 11.95 -3.79 13.48
C TYR A 235 11.07 -4.20 12.31
N GLN A 236 11.24 -3.51 11.17
CA GLN A 236 10.56 -3.80 9.89
C GLN A 236 11.51 -4.39 8.83
N LEU A 237 12.82 -4.20 9.03
CA LEU A 237 13.89 -4.69 8.17
C LEU A 237 15.03 -5.15 9.06
N PHE A 238 15.63 -6.29 8.70
CA PHE A 238 16.96 -6.61 9.18
C PHE A 238 17.97 -6.67 8.03
N TRP A 239 19.22 -6.33 8.33
CA TRP A 239 20.35 -6.40 7.43
C TRP A 239 21.44 -7.31 7.99
N ALA A 240 21.91 -8.27 7.20
CA ALA A 240 23.08 -9.07 7.52
C ALA A 240 24.18 -8.86 6.46
N PRO A 241 25.15 -7.95 6.69
CA PRO A 241 26.29 -7.77 5.80
C PRO A 241 27.38 -8.80 6.12
N HIS A 242 27.69 -9.71 5.17
CA HIS A 242 28.77 -10.70 5.32
C HIS A 242 28.63 -11.62 6.56
N TRP A 243 27.43 -12.14 6.81
CA TRP A 243 27.16 -12.95 8.00
C TRP A 243 27.33 -14.46 7.73
N ILE A 244 28.17 -15.13 8.54
CA ILE A 244 28.37 -16.59 8.49
C ILE A 244 27.96 -17.16 9.85
N ILE A 245 26.73 -17.66 9.93
CA ILE A 245 26.12 -18.08 11.20
C ILE A 245 26.90 -19.22 11.89
N GLU A 246 27.56 -20.11 11.13
CA GLU A 246 28.37 -21.20 11.71
C GLU A 246 29.58 -20.70 12.51
N LYS A 247 30.19 -19.59 12.05
CA LYS A 247 31.37 -19.03 12.69
C LYS A 247 31.01 -18.30 13.98
N GLU A 248 29.83 -17.71 14.02
CA GLU A 248 29.34 -16.94 15.17
C GLU A 248 28.65 -17.83 16.22
N ILE A 249 27.95 -18.87 15.77
CA ILE A 249 27.22 -19.79 16.64
C ILE A 249 27.66 -21.23 16.32
N PRO A 250 28.68 -21.77 17.00
CA PRO A 250 29.13 -23.15 16.77
C PRO A 250 28.10 -24.21 17.17
N ASP A 251 27.23 -23.92 18.14
CA ASP A 251 26.19 -24.83 18.64
C ASP A 251 25.00 -24.93 17.67
N ALA A 252 24.72 -26.14 17.18
CA ALA A 252 23.71 -26.37 16.15
C ALA A 252 22.27 -26.12 16.63
N THR A 253 21.97 -26.39 17.91
CA THR A 253 20.63 -26.15 18.48
C THR A 253 20.35 -24.65 18.60
N ARG A 254 21.32 -23.88 19.08
CA ARG A 254 21.24 -22.43 19.17
C ARG A 254 21.16 -21.79 17.78
N ARG A 255 21.89 -22.30 16.78
CA ARG A 255 21.74 -21.89 15.37
C ARG A 255 20.32 -22.09 14.85
N ALA A 256 19.75 -23.27 15.08
CA ALA A 256 18.40 -23.60 14.65
C ALA A 256 17.36 -22.60 15.20
N ASN A 257 17.49 -22.22 16.48
CA ASN A 257 16.60 -21.23 17.09
C ASN A 257 16.70 -19.85 16.44
N VAL A 258 17.92 -19.39 16.14
CA VAL A 258 18.14 -18.09 15.48
C VAL A 258 17.56 -18.08 14.07
N LEU A 259 17.89 -19.08 13.25
CA LEU A 259 17.36 -19.18 11.88
C LEU A 259 15.83 -19.29 11.86
N SER A 260 15.25 -20.01 12.82
CA SER A 260 13.80 -20.09 13.00
C SER A 260 13.20 -18.71 13.28
N LYS A 261 13.75 -17.94 14.22
CA LYS A 261 13.29 -16.58 14.54
C LYS A 261 13.40 -15.63 13.35
N LEU A 262 14.53 -15.65 12.64
CA LEU A 262 14.74 -14.83 11.45
C LEU A 262 13.75 -15.19 10.33
N ARG A 263 13.52 -16.48 10.11
CA ARG A 263 12.54 -16.93 9.12
C ARG A 263 11.11 -16.52 9.52
N SER A 264 10.74 -16.66 10.80
CA SER A 264 9.44 -16.22 11.31
C SER A 264 9.24 -14.71 11.13
N PHE A 265 10.26 -13.90 11.40
CA PHE A 265 10.23 -12.47 11.17
C PHE A 265 9.90 -12.14 9.71
N VAL A 266 10.59 -12.76 8.75
CA VAL A 266 10.30 -12.50 7.32
C VAL A 266 8.94 -13.07 6.90
N LYS A 267 8.56 -14.24 7.39
CA LYS A 267 7.22 -14.80 7.16
C LYS A 267 6.11 -13.90 7.71
N SER A 268 6.37 -13.04 8.70
CA SER A 268 5.38 -12.09 9.23
C SER A 268 5.13 -10.86 8.33
N GLY A 269 5.75 -10.79 7.14
CA GLY A 269 5.61 -9.68 6.20
C GLY A 269 6.73 -8.66 6.25
N LYS A 270 7.74 -8.88 7.10
CA LYS A 270 8.87 -7.97 7.31
C LYS A 270 10.06 -8.33 6.43
N SER A 271 10.90 -7.37 6.06
CA SER A 271 11.89 -7.58 4.99
C SER A 271 13.27 -7.97 5.51
N ALA A 272 14.07 -8.59 4.64
CA ALA A 272 15.46 -8.92 4.89
C ALA A 272 16.35 -8.43 3.75
N PHE A 273 17.46 -7.79 4.10
CA PHE A 273 18.54 -7.48 3.18
C PHE A 273 19.78 -8.27 3.56
N LEU A 274 20.40 -8.95 2.60
CA LEU A 274 21.44 -9.94 2.84
C LEU A 274 22.58 -9.72 1.85
N GLU A 275 23.81 -9.55 2.33
CA GLU A 275 24.96 -9.28 1.47
C GLU A 275 26.04 -10.37 1.61
N CYS A 276 26.76 -10.64 0.52
CA CYS A 276 27.95 -11.48 0.52
C CYS A 276 27.68 -12.91 1.05
N ALA A 277 28.35 -13.29 2.16
CA ALA A 277 28.31 -14.63 2.75
C ALA A 277 26.97 -14.96 3.42
N SER A 278 26.12 -13.97 3.67
CA SER A 278 24.80 -14.15 4.30
C SER A 278 23.91 -15.09 3.50
N ILE A 279 24.09 -15.15 2.17
CA ILE A 279 23.40 -16.13 1.34
C ILE A 279 23.72 -17.57 1.73
N GLU A 280 24.93 -17.87 2.20
CA GLU A 280 25.28 -19.22 2.67
C GLU A 280 24.63 -19.55 4.01
N SER A 281 24.48 -18.56 4.88
CA SER A 281 23.80 -18.70 6.17
C SER A 281 22.30 -18.93 6.01
N ILE A 282 21.69 -18.37 4.96
CA ILE A 282 20.24 -18.34 4.79
C ILE A 282 19.75 -19.33 3.71
N GLU A 283 20.34 -19.36 2.51
CA GLU A 283 19.98 -20.31 1.45
C GLU A 283 20.67 -21.68 1.60
N GLY A 284 21.76 -21.70 2.38
CA GLY A 284 22.40 -22.91 2.88
C GLY A 284 23.57 -23.42 2.06
N SER A 285 24.74 -23.53 2.72
CA SER A 285 25.91 -24.27 2.30
C SER A 285 26.48 -25.11 3.47
N PRO A 286 27.20 -26.23 3.23
CA PRO A 286 27.91 -26.97 4.28
C PRO A 286 28.97 -26.15 5.04
N SER A 287 29.39 -25.00 4.50
CA SER A 287 30.38 -24.08 5.12
C SER A 287 29.75 -22.82 5.72
N GLY A 288 28.43 -22.65 5.54
CA GLY A 288 27.63 -21.51 5.97
C GLY A 288 26.74 -21.81 7.17
N GLY A 289 26.80 -23.01 7.74
CA GLY A 289 26.07 -23.37 8.96
C GLY A 289 24.70 -23.99 8.77
N VAL A 290 24.24 -24.20 7.53
CA VAL A 290 23.02 -24.94 7.22
C VAL A 290 23.38 -26.42 7.00
N ASN A 291 23.34 -27.21 8.07
CA ASN A 291 23.58 -28.65 8.06
C ASN A 291 22.26 -29.44 8.20
N ASN A 292 22.32 -30.77 8.31
CA ASN A 292 21.13 -31.63 8.44
C ASN A 292 20.16 -31.22 9.57
N GLU A 293 20.64 -30.58 10.63
CA GLU A 293 19.84 -30.20 11.81
C GLU A 293 19.16 -28.83 11.64
N THR A 294 19.75 -27.95 10.83
CA THR A 294 19.26 -26.58 10.60
C THR A 294 18.64 -26.38 9.21
N GLN A 295 18.73 -27.38 8.33
CA GLN A 295 18.33 -27.33 6.91
C GLN A 295 16.91 -26.81 6.70
N GLN A 296 15.98 -27.22 7.57
CA GLN A 296 14.56 -26.83 7.52
C GLN A 296 14.28 -25.32 7.63
N TYR A 297 15.25 -24.55 8.14
CA TYR A 297 15.09 -23.11 8.32
C TYR A 297 15.75 -22.29 7.20
N GLY A 298 16.55 -22.92 6.33
CA GLY A 298 17.16 -22.27 5.15
C GLY A 298 16.33 -22.41 3.87
N GLY A 299 16.79 -21.81 2.77
CA GLY A 299 16.08 -21.86 1.48
C GLY A 299 14.91 -20.88 1.43
N TRP A 300 15.20 -19.57 1.51
CA TRP A 300 14.18 -18.53 1.68
C TRP A 300 13.58 -18.10 0.34
N LEU A 301 14.37 -17.97 -0.72
CA LEU A 301 13.85 -17.66 -2.08
C LEU A 301 13.32 -18.90 -2.80
N THR A 302 12.63 -19.75 -2.07
CA THR A 302 12.38 -21.10 -2.50
C THR A 302 11.09 -21.64 -1.94
N SER A 303 10.27 -22.28 -2.77
CA SER A 303 8.96 -22.79 -2.32
C SER A 303 9.09 -23.58 -1.03
N ASP A 304 8.14 -23.39 -0.09
CA ASP A 304 8.08 -24.09 1.21
C ASP A 304 8.15 -25.63 1.08
N ASN A 305 7.93 -26.17 -0.12
CA ASN A 305 8.05 -27.60 -0.43
C ASN A 305 9.50 -28.09 -0.56
N TYR A 306 10.48 -27.20 -0.54
CA TYR A 306 11.90 -27.50 -0.70
C TYR A 306 12.72 -26.93 0.46
N THR A 307 13.08 -27.77 1.42
CA THR A 307 13.84 -27.40 2.63
C THR A 307 15.30 -27.85 2.60
N ILE A 308 15.85 -28.08 1.39
CA ILE A 308 17.24 -28.52 1.20
C ILE A 308 18.20 -27.36 0.98
N SER A 309 19.42 -27.51 1.49
CA SER A 309 20.58 -26.62 1.26
C SER A 309 20.89 -26.55 -0.23
N ARG A 310 21.14 -25.35 -0.76
CA ARG A 310 21.19 -25.13 -2.21
C ARG A 310 22.55 -24.80 -2.80
N ILE A 311 23.51 -24.51 -1.93
CA ILE A 311 24.89 -24.27 -2.32
C ILE A 311 25.67 -25.56 -2.07
N GLU A 312 25.78 -26.41 -3.10
CA GLU A 312 26.78 -27.48 -3.09
C GLU A 312 28.16 -26.91 -3.45
N THR A 313 29.25 -27.56 -3.01
CA THR A 313 30.63 -27.08 -3.18
C THR A 313 31.05 -26.76 -4.62
N ASN A 314 30.32 -27.26 -5.65
CA ASN A 314 30.56 -26.98 -7.07
C ASN A 314 29.35 -26.39 -7.82
N MET A 315 28.23 -26.08 -7.15
CA MET A 315 26.98 -25.62 -7.76
C MET A 315 26.61 -24.27 -7.14
N GLY A 316 26.42 -23.22 -7.93
CA GLY A 316 25.94 -21.95 -7.38
C GLY A 316 24.47 -22.04 -6.92
N SER A 317 23.97 -21.02 -6.22
CA SER A 317 22.61 -20.95 -5.68
C SER A 317 21.53 -20.68 -6.73
N MET A 318 21.89 -20.35 -7.98
CA MET A 318 20.96 -19.85 -9.00
C MET A 318 20.34 -20.96 -9.88
N ASP A 319 19.96 -22.12 -9.32
CA ASP A 319 19.20 -23.13 -10.08
C ASP A 319 17.70 -22.75 -10.14
N ILE A 320 17.27 -22.43 -11.37
CA ILE A 320 15.92 -22.01 -11.74
C ILE A 320 14.81 -23.02 -11.42
N ASN A 321 15.15 -24.31 -11.27
CA ASN A 321 14.15 -25.33 -10.96
C ASN A 321 13.69 -25.26 -9.50
N TYR A 322 14.42 -24.54 -8.66
CA TYR A 322 14.18 -24.50 -7.23
C TYR A 322 13.95 -23.08 -6.72
N MET A 323 14.58 -22.07 -7.31
CA MET A 323 14.47 -20.67 -6.89
C MET A 323 13.14 -20.06 -7.38
N ALA A 324 12.40 -19.45 -6.46
CA ALA A 324 11.17 -18.71 -6.73
C ALA A 324 11.47 -17.21 -6.66
N PHE A 325 12.10 -16.69 -7.71
CA PHE A 325 12.28 -15.24 -7.85
C PHE A 325 10.93 -14.59 -8.08
N GLU A 326 10.72 -13.44 -7.46
CA GLU A 326 9.71 -12.52 -7.95
C GLU A 326 10.39 -11.58 -8.96
N ASP A 327 9.61 -11.11 -9.92
CA ASP A 327 9.99 -10.05 -10.86
C ASP A 327 9.57 -8.71 -10.25
N PRO A 328 10.35 -8.07 -9.36
CA PRO A 328 10.11 -6.68 -9.10
C PRO A 328 10.56 -5.93 -10.35
N ALA A 329 9.78 -4.91 -10.67
CA ALA A 329 9.94 -4.28 -11.95
C ALA A 329 11.36 -3.69 -12.07
N PHE A 330 12.05 -4.15 -13.12
CA PHE A 330 13.44 -3.82 -13.42
C PHE A 330 13.74 -2.32 -13.36
N TYR A 331 12.74 -1.45 -13.57
CA TYR A 331 12.89 -0.01 -13.46
C TYR A 331 13.28 0.48 -12.07
N LEU A 332 13.06 -0.25 -10.97
CA LEU A 332 13.43 0.12 -9.60
C LEU A 332 14.95 0.07 -9.35
N ASN A 333 15.69 -0.52 -10.29
CA ASN A 333 17.14 -0.63 -10.31
C ASN A 333 17.77 0.69 -10.79
N GLN A 334 17.92 1.66 -9.89
CA GLN A 334 18.36 3.02 -10.24
C GLN A 334 19.87 3.17 -10.37
N CYS A 335 20.43 2.82 -11.53
CA CYS A 335 21.86 3.04 -11.80
C CYS A 335 22.16 4.18 -12.78
N ALA A 336 21.17 4.76 -13.46
CA ALA A 336 21.23 6.07 -14.14
C ALA A 336 22.33 6.30 -15.21
N GLY A 337 23.24 5.36 -15.43
CA GLY A 337 24.43 5.49 -16.29
C GLY A 337 25.76 5.03 -15.65
N TRP A 338 25.77 4.63 -14.37
CA TRP A 338 26.90 3.93 -13.75
C TRP A 338 26.80 2.42 -13.99
N ASP A 339 27.91 1.81 -14.38
CA ASP A 339 27.99 0.37 -14.54
C ASP A 339 28.08 -0.33 -13.19
N PHE A 340 27.50 -1.52 -13.07
CA PHE A 340 27.64 -2.33 -11.86
C PHE A 340 28.78 -3.31 -12.04
N GLU A 341 29.68 -3.39 -11.05
CA GLU A 341 30.74 -4.39 -11.01
C GLU A 341 30.70 -5.12 -9.67
N ALA A 342 30.50 -6.44 -9.69
CA ALA A 342 30.55 -7.24 -8.46
C ALA A 342 31.99 -7.63 -8.13
N LEU A 343 32.45 -7.24 -6.95
CA LEU A 343 33.85 -7.34 -6.58
C LEU A 343 34.01 -8.17 -5.30
N GLY A 344 34.84 -9.22 -5.36
CA GLY A 344 35.22 -10.03 -4.19
C GLY A 344 34.07 -10.83 -3.56
N GLY A 345 34.21 -11.21 -2.29
CA GLY A 345 33.14 -11.69 -1.40
C GLY A 345 32.05 -12.61 -1.95
N HIS A 346 32.19 -13.93 -1.80
CA HIS A 346 31.14 -14.94 -2.05
C HIS A 346 30.29 -14.81 -3.34
N VAL A 347 30.70 -13.99 -4.32
CA VAL A 347 30.03 -13.79 -5.63
C VAL A 347 29.91 -15.11 -6.39
N HIS A 348 30.83 -16.05 -6.15
CA HIS A 348 30.77 -17.39 -6.72
C HIS A 348 29.50 -18.18 -6.35
N ASN A 349 28.77 -17.78 -5.30
CA ASN A 349 27.49 -18.38 -4.96
C ASN A 349 26.38 -17.96 -5.93
N PHE A 350 26.50 -16.82 -6.58
CA PHE A 350 25.46 -16.25 -7.45
C PHE A 350 25.55 -16.71 -8.92
N ARG A 351 26.18 -17.87 -9.17
CA ARG A 351 26.33 -18.46 -10.52
C ARG A 351 25.26 -19.53 -10.78
N PRO A 352 24.93 -19.84 -12.05
CA PRO A 352 24.01 -20.92 -12.39
C PRO A 352 24.67 -22.30 -12.19
N ASP A 353 23.85 -23.35 -12.23
CA ASP A 353 24.31 -24.73 -12.13
C ASP A 353 25.30 -25.09 -13.25
N GLN A 354 26.54 -25.41 -12.87
CA GLN A 354 27.64 -25.73 -13.79
C GLN A 354 27.43 -27.07 -14.52
N SER A 355 26.61 -27.97 -13.97
CA SER A 355 26.32 -29.27 -14.57
C SER A 355 25.33 -29.20 -15.75
N LYS A 356 24.72 -28.03 -15.98
CA LYS A 356 23.66 -27.79 -16.98
C LYS A 356 24.04 -26.71 -18.00
N ASN A 357 25.27 -26.74 -18.53
CA ASN A 357 25.78 -25.81 -19.56
C ASN A 357 25.69 -24.31 -19.19
N TYR A 358 25.68 -23.95 -17.90
CA TYR A 358 25.50 -22.55 -17.45
C TYR A 358 24.23 -21.90 -18.00
N SER A 359 23.19 -22.71 -18.23
CA SER A 359 21.94 -22.22 -18.81
C SER A 359 21.11 -21.47 -17.78
N TYR A 360 20.82 -20.20 -18.10
CA TYR A 360 19.80 -19.41 -17.44
C TYR A 360 18.47 -19.59 -18.19
N ASN A 361 17.36 -19.62 -17.47
CA ASN A 361 16.04 -19.61 -18.13
C ASN A 361 15.60 -18.15 -18.35
N ASN A 362 15.31 -17.83 -19.61
CA ASN A 362 14.90 -16.51 -20.09
C ASN A 362 13.53 -16.04 -19.53
N SER A 363 12.83 -16.88 -18.79
CA SER A 363 11.57 -16.55 -18.11
C SER A 363 11.75 -15.92 -16.73
N VAL A 364 12.98 -15.83 -16.20
CA VAL A 364 13.25 -15.15 -14.93
C VAL A 364 13.91 -13.80 -15.19
N VAL A 365 13.34 -12.75 -14.60
CA VAL A 365 13.91 -11.41 -14.64
C VAL A 365 15.08 -11.34 -13.69
N ARG A 366 16.26 -11.07 -14.25
CA ARG A 366 17.51 -10.92 -13.52
C ARG A 366 17.83 -9.43 -13.46
N PHE A 367 18.10 -8.94 -12.26
CA PHE A 367 18.20 -7.51 -11.99
C PHE A 367 19.50 -6.92 -12.52
N ILE A 368 20.62 -7.54 -12.13
CA ILE A 368 21.95 -7.20 -12.59
C ILE A 368 22.67 -8.52 -12.83
N HIS A 369 23.07 -8.75 -14.07
CA HIS A 369 23.76 -9.97 -14.46
C HIS A 369 24.74 -9.72 -15.59
N ASP A 370 25.71 -10.62 -15.74
CA ASP A 370 26.60 -10.66 -16.91
C ASP A 370 25.85 -11.11 -18.18
N ILE A 371 26.46 -10.89 -19.35
CA ILE A 371 25.92 -11.36 -20.64
C ILE A 371 25.78 -12.89 -20.64
N ASP A 372 24.62 -13.38 -21.11
CA ASP A 372 24.31 -14.80 -21.21
C ASP A 372 25.31 -15.57 -22.09
N GLY A 373 25.75 -16.73 -21.60
CA GLY A 373 26.59 -17.65 -22.37
C GLY A 373 28.05 -17.22 -22.54
N ALA A 374 28.52 -16.16 -21.86
CA ALA A 374 29.89 -15.68 -21.91
C ALA A 374 30.90 -16.57 -21.15
N TYR A 375 30.91 -17.89 -21.38
CA TYR A 375 31.95 -18.76 -20.81
C TYR A 375 33.23 -18.64 -21.64
N ASN A 376 34.16 -17.78 -21.20
CA ASN A 376 35.50 -17.66 -21.80
C ASN A 376 36.58 -18.53 -21.10
N GLY A 377 36.15 -19.47 -20.26
CA GLY A 377 37.05 -20.35 -19.50
C GLY A 377 37.39 -19.89 -18.08
N TYR A 378 36.97 -18.68 -17.66
CA TYR A 378 37.23 -18.17 -16.30
C TYR A 378 36.01 -17.55 -15.57
N ASN A 379 35.00 -17.02 -16.26
CA ASN A 379 33.78 -16.47 -15.64
C ASN A 379 32.52 -17.12 -16.24
N PRO A 380 31.76 -17.94 -15.50
CA PRO A 380 30.35 -18.15 -15.82
C PRO A 380 29.61 -16.86 -15.51
N GLY A 381 28.60 -16.45 -16.28
CA GLY A 381 27.80 -15.28 -15.91
C GLY A 381 27.29 -15.39 -14.47
N PHE A 382 27.11 -14.26 -13.80
CA PHE A 382 26.65 -14.17 -12.40
C PHE A 382 25.44 -13.24 -12.29
N ASP A 383 24.57 -13.50 -11.30
CA ASP A 383 23.42 -12.68 -10.97
C ASP A 383 23.69 -11.91 -9.69
N TYR A 384 24.09 -10.65 -9.79
CA TYR A 384 24.67 -9.93 -8.67
C TYR A 384 23.66 -9.33 -7.69
N PHE A 385 22.40 -9.23 -8.08
CA PHE A 385 21.32 -8.80 -7.20
C PHE A 385 20.09 -9.64 -7.52
N VAL A 386 19.57 -10.30 -6.48
CA VAL A 386 18.45 -11.24 -6.63
C VAL A 386 17.52 -11.07 -5.46
N GLY A 387 16.23 -11.23 -5.69
CA GLY A 387 15.26 -11.05 -4.64
C GLY A 387 13.92 -11.67 -4.96
N GLY A 388 13.09 -11.73 -3.93
CA GLY A 388 11.74 -12.25 -4.01
C GLY A 388 11.16 -12.35 -2.61
N ARG A 389 9.85 -12.51 -2.53
CA ARG A 389 9.24 -12.82 -1.25
C ARG A 389 9.62 -14.21 -0.80
N ILE A 390 9.84 -14.34 0.51
CA ILE A 390 10.17 -15.63 1.09
C ILE A 390 9.12 -16.67 0.71
N ASN A 391 9.60 -17.85 0.33
CA ASN A 391 8.84 -18.97 -0.20
C ASN A 391 8.10 -18.73 -1.52
N GLY A 392 8.34 -17.60 -2.21
CA GLY A 392 7.52 -17.15 -3.33
C GLY A 392 6.09 -16.77 -2.92
N SER A 393 5.87 -16.45 -1.65
CA SER A 393 4.55 -16.13 -1.12
C SER A 393 4.26 -14.63 -1.22
N PRO A 394 3.22 -14.19 -1.96
CA PRO A 394 2.93 -12.77 -2.18
C PRO A 394 2.58 -12.00 -0.89
N THR A 395 2.27 -12.70 0.21
CA THR A 395 1.92 -12.10 1.51
C THR A 395 3.09 -12.00 2.48
N GLN A 396 4.23 -12.62 2.18
CA GLN A 396 5.36 -12.69 3.10
C GLN A 396 6.41 -11.62 2.76
N GLY A 397 7.33 -11.42 3.69
CA GLY A 397 8.36 -10.40 3.59
C GLY A 397 9.29 -10.59 2.40
N TYR A 398 9.78 -9.48 1.86
CA TYR A 398 10.71 -9.46 0.74
C TYR A 398 12.13 -9.76 1.22
N VAL A 399 12.82 -10.65 0.52
CA VAL A 399 14.23 -10.99 0.77
C VAL A 399 15.05 -10.52 -0.43
N ALA A 400 16.00 -9.65 -0.18
CA ALA A 400 16.93 -9.14 -1.19
C ALA A 400 18.36 -9.61 -0.87
N TYR A 401 19.01 -10.23 -1.85
CA TYR A 401 20.42 -10.58 -1.80
C TYR A 401 21.23 -9.72 -2.75
N LEU A 402 22.30 -9.14 -2.23
CA LEU A 402 23.30 -8.45 -3.02
C LEU A 402 24.63 -9.23 -2.95
N ALA A 403 25.16 -9.60 -4.11
CA ALA A 403 26.47 -10.22 -4.23
C ALA A 403 27.57 -9.22 -3.85
N GLY A 404 28.83 -9.66 -3.78
CA GLY A 404 29.96 -8.78 -3.48
C GLY A 404 30.09 -8.43 -2.00
N HIS A 405 31.17 -7.73 -1.65
CA HIS A 405 31.48 -7.36 -0.28
C HIS A 405 31.89 -5.89 -0.20
N LYS A 406 31.08 -5.07 0.49
CA LYS A 406 31.33 -3.66 0.83
C LYS A 406 31.64 -2.81 -0.40
N TYR A 407 30.60 -2.17 -0.96
CA TYR A 407 30.63 -1.34 -2.18
C TYR A 407 31.13 0.08 -1.99
N ILE A 408 31.50 0.46 -0.77
CA ILE A 408 32.05 1.78 -0.47
C ILE A 408 33.22 1.64 0.50
N GLU A 409 34.29 2.35 0.20
CA GLU A 409 35.39 2.58 1.11
C GLU A 409 35.71 4.06 1.08
N CYS A 410 35.62 4.72 2.22
CA CYS A 410 35.86 6.15 2.30
C CYS A 410 37.35 6.44 2.58
N GLN A 411 38.04 7.14 1.67
CA GLN A 411 39.39 7.68 1.91
C GLN A 411 39.34 8.70 3.03
N GLY A 412 40.03 8.40 4.14
CA GLY A 412 40.08 9.29 5.28
C GLY A 412 38.73 9.43 6.02
N ALA A 413 37.68 8.70 5.65
CA ALA A 413 36.69 8.35 6.66
C ALA A 413 37.30 7.20 7.45
N ASN A 414 38.14 7.60 8.39
CA ASN A 414 38.21 6.83 9.61
C ASN A 414 36.76 6.73 10.08
N ASN A 415 36.17 5.54 10.06
CA ASN A 415 35.28 5.28 11.18
C ASN A 415 36.16 5.45 12.39
N GLY A 416 35.93 6.53 13.10
CA GLY A 416 36.60 6.72 14.34
C GLY A 416 38.03 7.21 14.21
N SER A 417 38.22 8.50 13.90
CA SER A 417 39.06 9.21 14.86
C SER A 417 38.43 9.06 16.26
N GLN A 418 37.11 9.11 16.41
CA GLN A 418 36.42 8.76 17.66
C GLN A 418 36.69 7.34 18.20
N ILE A 419 37.00 6.31 17.39
CA ILE A 419 37.08 4.91 17.82
C ILE A 419 38.38 4.27 17.37
N LEU A 420 39.29 3.99 18.30
CA LEU A 420 40.51 3.21 18.05
C LEU A 420 40.24 1.71 18.19
N GLU A 421 40.50 0.93 17.13
CA GLU A 421 40.45 -0.53 17.16
C GLU A 421 41.86 -1.08 17.40
N VAL A 422 41.99 -1.90 18.44
CA VAL A 422 43.25 -2.47 18.90
C VAL A 422 43.22 -3.99 18.81
N ASP A 423 44.27 -4.56 18.23
CA ASP A 423 44.57 -6.00 18.27
C ASP A 423 45.81 -6.23 19.14
N LEU A 424 45.76 -7.24 20.01
CA LEU A 424 46.92 -7.73 20.74
C LEU A 424 47.45 -9.01 20.10
N LYS A 425 48.77 -9.11 19.88
CA LYS A 425 49.42 -10.33 19.45
C LYS A 425 50.48 -10.77 20.44
N PHE A 426 50.33 -11.99 20.94
CA PHE A 426 51.31 -12.62 21.82
C PHE A 426 52.23 -13.55 21.03
N ASP A 427 53.50 -13.63 21.43
CA ASP A 427 54.47 -14.53 20.78
C ASP A 427 54.26 -16.01 21.14
N ASN A 428 53.64 -16.30 22.28
CA ASN A 428 53.30 -17.63 22.75
C ASN A 428 51.83 -17.72 23.21
N ALA A 429 51.35 -18.95 23.42
CA ALA A 429 49.96 -19.20 23.82
C ALA A 429 49.68 -18.74 25.26
N LEU A 430 48.47 -18.21 25.47
CA LEU A 430 47.96 -17.86 26.80
C LEU A 430 47.39 -19.09 27.51
N ASN A 431 47.44 -19.09 28.84
CA ASN A 431 46.85 -20.16 29.65
C ASN A 431 45.34 -19.94 29.82
N ASN A 432 44.62 -21.04 30.09
CA ASN A 432 43.21 -20.95 30.48
C ASN A 432 43.07 -20.13 31.78
N ASN A 433 42.09 -19.22 31.80
CA ASN A 433 41.84 -18.27 32.88
C ASN A 433 42.90 -17.17 33.06
N ASP A 434 43.76 -16.94 32.06
CA ASP A 434 44.60 -15.75 32.07
C ASP A 434 43.72 -14.50 32.08
N ASN A 435 43.99 -13.61 33.02
CA ASN A 435 43.27 -12.34 33.17
C ASN A 435 44.11 -11.24 32.55
N ILE A 436 43.53 -10.60 31.53
CA ILE A 436 44.12 -9.51 30.77
C ILE A 436 43.33 -8.25 31.12
N THR A 437 44.00 -7.26 31.68
CA THR A 437 43.41 -5.94 31.94
C THR A 437 44.00 -4.93 30.97
N PHE A 438 43.14 -4.07 30.44
CA PHE A 438 43.44 -3.08 29.41
C PHE A 438 43.13 -1.72 29.98
N THR A 439 44.15 -0.94 30.28
CA THR A 439 44.01 0.43 30.77
C THR A 439 44.42 1.41 29.69
N VAL A 440 43.53 2.36 29.40
CA VAL A 440 43.76 3.44 28.45
C VAL A 440 43.95 4.72 29.25
N ASN A 441 45.15 5.30 29.22
CA ASN A 441 45.41 6.61 29.82
C ASN A 441 45.22 7.68 28.76
N TYR A 442 44.49 8.74 29.11
CA TYR A 442 44.10 9.77 28.17
C TYR A 442 44.04 11.17 28.82
N ASN A 443 44.15 12.21 27.98
CA ASN A 443 44.16 13.62 28.37
C ASN A 443 45.10 13.94 29.55
N THR A 444 46.26 13.31 29.59
CA THR A 444 47.38 13.44 30.55
C THR A 444 47.10 13.09 32.01
N SER A 445 45.86 12.77 32.41
CA SER A 445 45.51 12.55 33.82
C SER A 445 44.33 11.60 34.09
N GLN A 446 43.66 11.09 33.06
CA GLN A 446 42.50 10.21 33.19
C GLN A 446 42.83 8.78 32.72
N SER A 447 42.08 7.79 33.23
CA SER A 447 42.25 6.40 32.84
C SER A 447 40.92 5.64 32.84
N VAL A 448 40.75 4.72 31.90
CA VAL A 448 39.62 3.78 31.86
C VAL A 448 40.16 2.36 31.67
N THR A 449 39.61 1.38 32.41
CA THR A 449 40.14 0.01 32.47
C THR A 449 39.06 -1.02 32.21
N ALA A 450 39.28 -1.87 31.21
CA ALA A 450 38.47 -3.06 30.91
C ALA A 450 39.26 -4.34 31.21
N TRP A 451 38.57 -5.49 31.21
CA TRP A 451 39.19 -6.78 31.50
C TRP A 451 38.64 -7.91 30.61
N TYR A 452 39.49 -8.89 30.34
CA TYR A 452 39.19 -10.08 29.55
C TYR A 452 39.84 -11.31 30.20
N VAL A 453 39.06 -12.38 30.39
CA VAL A 453 39.54 -13.66 30.92
C VAL A 453 39.50 -14.72 29.83
N VAL A 454 40.64 -15.34 29.55
CA VAL A 454 40.76 -16.41 28.55
C VAL A 454 39.81 -17.56 28.88
N ASN A 455 38.85 -17.82 27.99
CA ASN A 455 37.79 -18.82 28.14
C ASN A 455 36.82 -18.60 29.34
N GLY A 456 36.78 -17.39 29.91
CA GLY A 456 35.90 -17.03 31.03
C GLY A 456 34.82 -16.01 30.66
N GLY A 457 35.23 -14.83 30.18
CA GLY A 457 34.33 -13.70 29.89
C GLY A 457 35.09 -12.36 29.85
N TYR A 458 34.37 -11.25 29.71
CA TYR A 458 34.95 -9.91 29.65
C TYR A 458 34.09 -8.89 30.42
N GLY A 459 34.66 -7.72 30.69
CA GLY A 459 33.95 -6.57 31.21
C GLY A 459 34.37 -5.30 30.47
N ASN A 460 33.38 -4.64 29.86
CA ASN A 460 33.54 -3.32 29.25
C ASN A 460 33.81 -2.24 30.30
N ALA A 461 34.25 -1.08 29.83
CA ALA A 461 34.45 0.08 30.68
C ALA A 461 33.87 1.34 30.01
N ASP A 462 33.16 2.15 30.78
CA ASP A 462 32.54 3.40 30.34
C ASP A 462 32.58 4.40 31.50
N ASN A 463 33.13 5.59 31.27
CA ASN A 463 33.17 6.66 32.26
C ASN A 463 32.44 7.93 31.82
N GLY A 464 31.62 7.85 30.76
CA GLY A 464 30.88 8.97 30.17
C GLY A 464 31.67 9.81 29.16
N GLU A 465 32.99 9.68 29.09
CA GLU A 465 33.84 10.36 28.09
C GLU A 465 34.49 9.38 27.12
N LEU A 466 35.03 8.27 27.62
CA LEU A 466 35.74 7.26 26.86
C LEU A 466 35.25 5.86 27.24
N LYS A 467 34.98 5.02 26.23
CA LYS A 467 34.52 3.64 26.41
C LYS A 467 35.52 2.64 25.86
N ILE A 468 35.74 1.54 26.58
CA ILE A 468 36.40 0.35 26.08
C ILE A 468 35.34 -0.74 25.91
N ILE A 469 35.19 -1.23 24.68
CA ILE A 469 34.19 -2.22 24.29
C ILE A 469 34.91 -3.49 23.88
N LEU A 470 34.59 -4.59 24.56
CA LEU A 470 35.13 -5.93 24.39
C LEU A 470 34.05 -6.94 23.98
N ASP A 471 32.86 -6.46 23.57
CA ASP A 471 31.69 -7.30 23.29
C ASP A 471 31.98 -8.44 22.30
N ASP A 472 32.82 -8.13 21.31
CA ASP A 472 33.25 -9.05 20.25
C ASP A 472 34.69 -9.56 20.44
N ALA A 473 35.36 -9.23 21.55
CA ALA A 473 36.77 -9.53 21.75
C ALA A 473 37.01 -11.04 21.70
N THR A 474 37.85 -11.49 20.77
CA THR A 474 38.06 -12.93 20.54
C THR A 474 39.53 -13.30 20.47
N LEU A 475 39.96 -14.27 21.29
CA LEU A 475 41.28 -14.88 21.17
C LEU A 475 41.31 -15.91 20.02
N LYS A 476 42.12 -15.65 19.00
CA LYS A 476 42.30 -16.52 17.83
C LYS A 476 43.42 -17.55 18.07
N LYS A 477 43.41 -18.64 17.28
CA LYS A 477 44.37 -19.77 17.38
C LYS A 477 45.85 -19.37 17.20
N ASN A 478 46.13 -18.20 16.64
CA ASN A 478 47.47 -17.65 16.43
C ASN A 478 47.92 -16.71 17.57
N ASN A 479 47.29 -16.82 18.75
CA ASN A 479 47.56 -15.97 19.92
C ASN A 479 47.32 -14.48 19.66
N GLU A 480 46.37 -14.15 18.78
CA GLU A 480 45.90 -12.77 18.60
C GLU A 480 44.55 -12.59 19.29
N LEU A 481 44.48 -11.68 20.25
CA LEU A 481 43.21 -11.20 20.82
C LEU A 481 42.77 -9.98 20.02
N LYS A 482 41.64 -10.11 19.33
CA LYS A 482 41.14 -9.11 18.38
C LYS A 482 39.96 -8.32 18.93
N THR A 483 39.54 -7.30 18.16
CA THR A 483 38.25 -6.61 18.30
C THR A 483 38.08 -5.90 19.64
N ILE A 484 39.12 -5.17 20.05
CA ILE A 484 39.09 -4.27 21.22
C ILE A 484 38.85 -2.84 20.72
N TYR A 485 37.72 -2.24 21.08
CA TYR A 485 37.39 -0.88 20.65
C TYR A 485 37.54 0.13 21.78
N ILE A 486 38.14 1.29 21.48
CA ILE A 486 38.29 2.43 22.38
C ILE A 486 37.56 3.62 21.75
N LYS A 487 36.38 3.97 22.25
CA LYS A 487 35.50 5.00 21.70
C LYS A 487 35.48 6.26 22.55
N ASN A 488 35.76 7.42 21.96
CA ASN A 488 35.43 8.74 22.48
C ASN A 488 33.93 9.00 22.30
N ASP A 489 33.22 9.08 23.41
CA ASP A 489 31.79 9.41 23.46
C ASP A 489 31.57 10.88 23.87
N SER A 490 32.63 11.63 24.18
CA SER A 490 32.57 13.02 24.61
C SER A 490 32.47 13.99 23.42
N VAL A 491 31.82 15.14 23.66
CA VAL A 491 31.70 16.24 22.69
C VAL A 491 33.02 17.01 22.45
N SER A 492 34.14 16.53 23.01
CA SER A 492 35.49 17.10 22.86
C SER A 492 36.46 16.03 22.37
N LYS A 493 37.59 16.42 21.78
CA LYS A 493 38.61 15.44 21.38
C LYS A 493 39.26 14.80 22.61
N VAL A 494 39.63 13.53 22.52
CA VAL A 494 40.33 12.78 23.56
C VAL A 494 41.70 12.33 23.05
N ASN A 495 42.77 12.71 23.73
CA ASN A 495 44.12 12.26 23.39
C ASN A 495 44.48 11.00 24.18
N ILE A 496 44.74 9.89 23.50
CA ILE A 496 45.24 8.65 24.11
C ILE A 496 46.74 8.78 24.29
N ASP A 497 47.18 8.89 25.54
CA ASP A 497 48.58 9.07 25.92
C ASP A 497 49.32 7.73 26.02
N SER A 498 48.63 6.68 26.48
CA SER A 498 49.22 5.34 26.52
C SER A 498 48.19 4.23 26.67
N LEU A 499 48.56 3.05 26.19
CA LEU A 499 47.86 1.79 26.42
C LEU A 499 48.69 0.91 27.36
N VAL A 500 48.08 0.46 28.44
CA VAL A 500 48.72 -0.41 29.44
C VAL A 500 47.96 -1.73 29.49
N VAL A 501 48.66 -2.81 29.15
CA VAL A 501 48.13 -4.17 29.20
C VAL A 501 48.80 -4.91 30.35
N HIS A 502 48.00 -5.51 31.22
CA HIS A 502 48.50 -6.30 32.31
C HIS A 502 47.95 -7.72 32.24
N ILE A 503 48.84 -8.71 32.35
CA ILE A 503 48.54 -10.12 32.26
C ILE A 503 49.22 -10.91 33.38
N ASN A 504 48.59 -11.97 33.85
CA ASN A 504 49.11 -12.85 34.90
C ASN A 504 50.10 -13.92 34.40
N THR A 505 50.33 -14.04 33.08
CA THR A 505 51.28 -14.98 32.48
C THR A 505 52.63 -14.34 32.13
N SER A 506 53.71 -15.04 32.46
CA SER A 506 55.10 -14.55 32.39
C SER A 506 55.79 -14.79 31.06
N GLY A 507 56.74 -13.91 30.71
CA GLY A 507 57.74 -14.20 29.66
C GLY A 507 57.22 -14.09 28.23
N LEU A 508 56.07 -13.45 28.03
CA LEU A 508 55.49 -13.19 26.72
C LEU A 508 56.07 -11.92 26.12
N LYS A 509 56.16 -11.88 24.79
CA LYS A 509 56.24 -10.62 24.03
C LYS A 509 54.85 -10.25 23.53
N LEU A 510 54.59 -8.94 23.51
CA LEU A 510 53.32 -8.39 23.05
C LEU A 510 53.55 -7.37 21.93
N ASP A 511 52.83 -7.54 20.82
CA ASP A 511 52.60 -6.48 19.84
C ASP A 511 51.19 -5.92 20.02
N ILE A 512 51.07 -4.59 19.99
CA ILE A 512 49.81 -3.86 19.99
C ILE A 512 49.65 -3.24 18.60
N LYS A 513 48.55 -3.55 17.92
CA LYS A 513 48.29 -3.09 16.56
C LYS A 513 47.13 -2.13 16.56
N ASP A 514 47.29 -1.06 15.79
CA ASP A 514 46.25 -0.10 15.45
C ASP A 514 45.61 -0.59 14.14
N VAL A 515 44.45 -1.22 14.26
CA VAL A 515 43.81 -1.95 13.15
C VAL A 515 43.31 -0.98 12.09
N ASN A 516 42.75 0.14 12.55
CA ASN A 516 42.22 1.21 11.71
C ASN A 516 43.23 2.33 11.40
N GLN A 517 44.48 2.19 11.85
CA GLN A 517 45.63 3.05 11.52
C GLN A 517 45.41 4.53 11.82
N ILE A 518 44.72 4.87 12.92
CA ILE A 518 44.49 6.26 13.33
C ILE A 518 45.83 6.97 13.60
N SER A 519 46.80 6.24 14.15
CA SER A 519 48.17 6.73 14.37
C SER A 519 48.98 6.91 13.08
N GLY A 520 48.45 6.51 11.93
CA GLY A 520 49.17 6.43 10.66
C GLY A 520 50.13 5.24 10.55
N ASN A 521 50.18 4.35 11.56
CA ASN A 521 51.01 3.16 11.58
C ASN A 521 50.22 1.95 12.12
N LYS A 522 50.22 0.84 11.38
CA LYS A 522 49.53 -0.40 11.77
C LYS A 522 50.07 -1.03 13.05
N ASP A 523 51.36 -0.88 13.30
CA ASP A 523 52.02 -1.45 14.46
C ASP A 523 52.26 -0.35 15.49
N LEU A 524 51.31 -0.21 16.42
CA LEU A 524 51.29 0.84 17.41
C LEU A 524 52.45 0.67 18.40
N CYS A 525 52.68 -0.57 18.86
CA CYS A 525 53.86 -0.97 19.61
C CYS A 525 54.27 -2.41 19.25
N LYS A 526 55.58 -2.67 19.20
CA LYS A 526 56.17 -3.97 18.84
C LYS A 526 57.17 -4.47 19.85
N ASP A 527 57.29 -5.79 19.94
CA ASP A 527 58.29 -6.49 20.75
C ASP A 527 58.30 -6.00 22.21
N LEU A 528 57.14 -5.62 22.76
CA LEU A 528 57.06 -5.12 24.13
C LEU A 528 57.43 -6.24 25.10
N THR A 529 58.35 -5.93 26.01
CA THR A 529 58.78 -6.81 27.11
C THR A 529 58.39 -6.19 28.45
N SER A 530 57.97 -7.01 29.42
CA SER A 530 57.52 -6.48 30.72
C SER A 530 58.70 -5.95 31.53
N ASN A 531 58.55 -4.78 32.16
CA ASN A 531 59.64 -4.11 32.88
C ASN A 531 59.56 -4.18 34.43
N ILE A 532 58.56 -4.85 35.03
CA ILE A 532 58.28 -4.83 36.49
C ILE A 532 57.61 -6.17 36.92
N PRO A 533 57.70 -6.61 38.21
CA PRO A 533 56.98 -7.81 38.70
C PRO A 533 55.46 -7.68 38.55
N ASN A 534 54.79 -8.72 38.04
CA ASN A 534 53.40 -8.78 37.56
C ASN A 534 53.22 -8.13 36.17
N TYR A 535 53.50 -8.91 35.13
CA TYR A 535 53.76 -8.58 33.72
C TYR A 535 52.87 -7.46 33.12
N THR A 536 53.31 -6.23 33.31
CA THR A 536 52.71 -5.03 32.72
C THR A 536 53.49 -4.60 31.49
N TYR A 537 52.77 -4.40 30.39
CA TYR A 537 53.25 -3.90 29.11
C TYR A 537 52.66 -2.51 28.89
N SER A 538 53.50 -1.52 28.65
CA SER A 538 53.08 -0.13 28.45
C SER A 538 53.51 0.35 27.07
N CYS A 539 52.57 0.91 26.34
CA CYS A 539 52.74 1.46 25.00
C CYS A 539 52.40 2.94 25.06
N SER A 540 53.40 3.82 24.95
CA SER A 540 53.15 5.25 24.79
C SER A 540 52.59 5.52 23.40
N THR A 541 51.50 6.28 23.36
CA THR A 541 50.80 6.64 22.13
C THR A 541 50.69 8.17 22.04
N ASN A 542 50.25 8.67 20.90
CA ASN A 542 49.85 10.07 20.76
C ASN A 542 48.72 10.14 19.74
N ILE A 543 47.65 9.41 20.04
CA ILE A 543 46.50 9.25 19.15
C ILE A 543 45.43 10.21 19.62
N THR A 544 45.01 11.12 18.75
CA THR A 544 43.86 11.99 19.03
C THR A 544 42.60 11.33 18.49
N LEU A 545 41.67 11.05 19.39
CA LEU A 545 40.32 10.66 19.03
C LEU A 545 39.43 11.90 18.89
N ASP A 546 38.76 12.07 17.75
CA ASP A 546 37.86 13.21 17.54
C ASP A 546 36.63 13.16 18.47
N SER A 547 35.96 14.29 18.69
CA SER A 547 34.74 14.40 19.51
C SER A 547 33.57 13.65 18.90
N SER A 548 32.66 13.11 19.72
CA SER A 548 31.30 12.76 19.30
C SER A 548 30.63 14.02 18.73
N ALA A 549 30.32 14.01 17.44
CA ALA A 549 29.73 15.15 16.75
C ALA A 549 28.34 15.45 17.31
N THR A 550 27.94 16.72 17.32
CA THR A 550 26.55 17.07 17.62
C THR A 550 25.63 16.44 16.56
N SER A 551 24.43 16.01 16.95
CA SER A 551 23.47 15.32 16.07
C SER A 551 22.99 16.11 14.84
N GLY A 552 23.55 17.31 14.60
CA GLY A 552 23.25 18.18 13.46
C GLY A 552 24.36 18.31 12.41
N GLU A 553 25.54 17.70 12.60
CA GLU A 553 26.61 17.72 11.60
C GLU A 553 26.40 16.68 10.50
N ILE A 554 26.67 17.07 9.24
CA ILE A 554 26.57 16.21 8.06
C ILE A 554 27.93 15.57 7.80
N SER A 555 28.01 14.23 7.88
CA SER A 555 29.24 13.50 7.59
C SER A 555 29.62 13.58 6.12
N THR A 556 30.92 13.65 5.81
CA THR A 556 31.45 13.63 4.45
C THR A 556 32.28 12.38 4.22
N CYS A 557 32.14 11.77 3.04
CA CYS A 557 32.96 10.63 2.59
C CYS A 557 33.60 10.98 1.25
N ASN A 558 34.93 10.98 1.19
CA ASN A 558 35.65 10.94 -0.08
C ASN A 558 35.77 9.47 -0.49
N VAL A 559 35.18 9.06 -1.59
CA VAL A 559 35.16 7.64 -1.96
C VAL A 559 36.51 7.22 -2.54
N ASN A 560 37.03 6.09 -2.09
CA ASN A 560 38.25 5.51 -2.63
C ASN A 560 37.96 4.78 -3.95
N TRP A 561 38.33 5.43 -5.05
CA TRP A 561 38.21 4.86 -6.39
C TRP A 561 39.44 4.05 -6.84
N SER A 562 40.59 4.15 -6.15
CA SER A 562 41.87 3.58 -6.58
C SER A 562 42.51 2.66 -5.54
N GLN A 563 42.48 1.34 -5.74
CA GLN A 563 43.33 0.39 -4.98
C GLN A 563 43.97 -0.68 -5.88
N LYS A 564 45.30 -0.83 -5.75
CA LYS A 564 46.11 -1.88 -6.38
C LYS A 564 45.77 -3.25 -5.75
N ASN A 565 44.95 -4.03 -6.46
CA ASN A 565 44.60 -5.46 -6.29
C ASN A 565 43.13 -5.76 -5.92
N LYS A 566 42.19 -5.39 -6.80
CA LYS A 566 40.71 -5.50 -6.74
C LYS A 566 40.07 -4.18 -6.27
N SER A 567 39.52 -3.41 -7.21
CA SER A 567 38.61 -2.29 -6.92
C SER A 567 37.47 -2.77 -6.01
N LYS A 568 37.00 -1.94 -5.07
CA LYS A 568 35.89 -2.28 -4.14
C LYS A 568 34.71 -1.31 -4.20
N SER A 569 34.91 -0.07 -4.68
CA SER A 569 33.87 0.97 -4.69
C SER A 569 33.19 1.09 -6.05
N ASN A 570 31.86 1.17 -6.08
CA ASN A 570 31.07 1.43 -7.30
C ASN A 570 29.72 2.06 -6.96
N THR A 571 29.37 3.15 -7.63
CA THR A 571 28.18 3.97 -7.36
C THR A 571 26.88 3.19 -7.44
N CYS A 572 26.70 2.36 -8.47
CA CYS A 572 25.48 1.58 -8.67
C CYS A 572 25.25 0.64 -7.46
N GLY A 573 26.30 -0.07 -7.01
CA GLY A 573 26.25 -0.91 -5.80
C GLY A 573 25.95 -0.14 -4.51
N ILE A 574 26.56 1.04 -4.34
CA ILE A 574 26.32 1.90 -3.16
C ILE A 574 24.86 2.34 -3.08
N ARG A 575 24.29 2.72 -4.21
CA ARG A 575 22.91 3.19 -4.29
C ARG A 575 21.90 2.10 -3.98
N TYR A 576 22.13 0.85 -4.35
CA TYR A 576 21.26 -0.26 -3.92
C TYR A 576 21.22 -0.40 -2.41
N VAL A 577 22.39 -0.39 -1.77
CA VAL A 577 22.47 -0.47 -0.32
C VAL A 577 21.75 0.71 0.31
N LEU A 578 22.00 1.95 -0.14
CA LEU A 578 21.33 3.14 0.43
C LEU A 578 19.81 3.17 0.18
N ASN A 579 19.36 2.80 -1.02
CA ASN A 579 17.93 2.68 -1.33
C ASN A 579 17.23 1.63 -0.45
N THR A 580 17.94 0.54 -0.14
CA THR A 580 17.40 -0.57 0.67
C THR A 580 17.43 -0.24 2.16
N VAL A 581 18.60 0.15 2.68
CA VAL A 581 18.86 0.47 4.09
C VAL A 581 17.99 1.63 4.53
N LEU A 582 17.84 2.69 3.73
CA LEU A 582 16.99 3.82 4.11
C LEU A 582 15.50 3.60 3.77
N GLY A 583 15.09 2.36 3.52
CA GLY A 583 13.68 1.98 3.32
C GLY A 583 13.03 2.52 2.04
N LEU A 584 13.80 3.15 1.15
CA LEU A 584 13.28 3.80 -0.04
C LEU A 584 12.72 2.79 -1.06
N GLN A 585 13.25 1.56 -1.08
CA GLN A 585 12.78 0.49 -1.97
C GLN A 585 11.64 -0.40 -1.43
N PHE A 586 11.22 -0.30 -0.15
CA PHE A 586 10.32 -1.32 0.44
C PHE A 586 9.08 -0.84 1.21
N THR A 587 8.90 0.45 1.46
CA THR A 587 7.62 0.97 1.98
C THR A 587 6.60 1.22 0.87
N VAL A 588 5.56 0.41 0.74
CA VAL A 588 4.36 0.86 0.03
C VAL A 588 3.61 1.79 0.99
N ILE A 589 3.60 3.10 0.72
CA ILE A 589 2.73 4.02 1.48
C ILE A 589 1.35 3.92 0.85
N SER A 590 0.44 3.22 1.51
CA SER A 590 -0.96 3.31 1.19
C SER A 590 -1.53 4.63 1.71
N LYS A 591 -2.45 5.22 0.95
CA LYS A 591 -3.27 6.34 1.38
C LYS A 591 -4.73 5.95 1.35
N GLU A 592 -5.51 6.54 2.24
CA GLU A 592 -6.94 6.29 2.36
C GLU A 592 -7.74 7.25 1.48
N TYR A 593 -8.79 6.73 0.84
CA TYR A 593 -9.69 7.44 -0.05
C TYR A 593 -11.14 7.09 0.27
N VAL A 594 -12.07 7.99 -0.07
CA VAL A 594 -13.49 7.88 0.24
C VAL A 594 -14.34 7.99 -1.03
N THR A 595 -15.18 7.00 -1.28
CA THR A 595 -16.19 7.04 -2.35
C THR A 595 -17.60 6.68 -1.85
N SER A 596 -17.73 6.36 -0.55
CA SER A 596 -19.02 6.09 0.09
C SER A 596 -19.64 7.37 0.64
N SER A 597 -20.93 7.36 0.96
CA SER A 597 -21.58 8.51 1.60
C SER A 597 -21.46 8.42 3.13
N PRO A 598 -21.24 9.56 3.83
CA PRO A 598 -21.37 9.61 5.28
C PRO A 598 -22.83 9.41 5.72
N ILE A 599 -23.01 8.88 6.93
CA ILE A 599 -24.32 8.70 7.57
C ILE A 599 -24.26 9.19 9.02
N ILE A 600 -25.18 10.08 9.42
CA ILE A 600 -25.21 10.74 10.73
C ILE A 600 -26.38 10.23 11.56
N ASP A 601 -26.08 9.39 12.55
CA ASP A 601 -27.06 8.93 13.53
C ASP A 601 -26.75 9.43 14.94
N SER A 602 -27.68 10.18 15.53
CA SER A 602 -27.59 10.63 16.93
C SER A 602 -26.28 11.37 17.27
N GLY A 603 -25.78 12.19 16.34
CA GLY A 603 -24.53 12.94 16.51
C GLY A 603 -23.25 12.14 16.24
N ILE A 604 -23.35 10.91 15.73
CA ILE A 604 -22.22 10.10 15.29
C ILE A 604 -22.26 9.97 13.77
N MET A 605 -21.15 10.25 13.11
CA MET A 605 -20.95 9.98 11.68
C MET A 605 -20.36 8.60 11.48
N TYR A 606 -20.91 7.82 10.55
CA TYR A 606 -20.32 6.59 10.04
C TYR A 606 -19.90 6.77 8.59
N ILE A 607 -18.70 6.33 8.23
CA ILE A 607 -18.17 6.45 6.86
C ILE A 607 -17.30 5.25 6.50
N GLY A 608 -17.50 4.72 5.28
CA GLY A 608 -16.68 3.68 4.69
C GLY A 608 -15.58 4.26 3.80
N SER A 609 -14.39 3.67 3.83
CA SER A 609 -13.24 4.11 3.02
C SER A 609 -12.33 2.94 2.67
N PHE A 610 -11.32 3.21 1.83
CA PHE A 610 -10.35 2.22 1.40
C PHE A 610 -8.96 2.81 1.24
N GLU A 611 -7.93 2.03 1.53
CA GLU A 611 -6.54 2.35 1.29
C GLU A 611 -6.11 1.87 -0.12
N PHE A 612 -5.32 2.68 -0.83
CA PHE A 612 -4.65 2.25 -2.07
C PHE A 612 -3.15 2.54 -1.99
N PRO A 613 -2.28 1.61 -2.44
CA PRO A 613 -2.62 0.33 -3.07
C PRO A 613 -2.87 -0.82 -2.08
N ALA A 614 -2.92 -0.61 -0.77
CA ALA A 614 -3.08 -1.72 0.18
C ALA A 614 -4.45 -2.44 0.12
N HIS A 615 -5.46 -1.83 -0.50
CA HIS A 615 -6.86 -2.29 -0.57
C HIS A 615 -7.49 -2.62 0.79
N ARG A 616 -6.94 -2.07 1.88
CA ARG A 616 -7.48 -2.20 3.23
C ARG A 616 -8.72 -1.32 3.35
N GLY A 617 -9.84 -1.87 3.82
CA GLY A 617 -11.05 -1.12 4.07
C GLY A 617 -11.14 -0.62 5.49
N HIS A 618 -11.85 0.49 5.67
CA HIS A 618 -12.18 1.05 6.96
C HIS A 618 -13.67 1.37 7.03
N LEU A 619 -14.25 1.16 8.20
CA LEU A 619 -15.53 1.73 8.58
C LEU A 619 -15.30 2.47 9.89
N LYS A 620 -15.44 3.79 9.85
CA LYS A 620 -15.10 4.66 10.98
C LYS A 620 -16.33 5.31 11.56
N ALA A 621 -16.34 5.45 12.88
CA ALA A 621 -17.31 6.25 13.59
C ALA A 621 -16.64 7.50 14.16
N PHE A 622 -17.24 8.67 13.94
CA PHE A 622 -16.77 9.93 14.47
C PHE A 622 -17.83 10.62 15.31
N ASP A 623 -17.43 11.21 16.42
CA ASP A 623 -18.29 12.10 17.21
C ASP A 623 -18.38 13.48 16.53
N LEU A 624 -19.60 13.96 16.31
CA LEU A 624 -19.89 15.27 15.74
C LEU A 624 -20.42 16.28 16.77
N THR A 625 -20.55 15.90 18.04
CA THR A 625 -21.20 16.71 19.06
C THR A 625 -20.34 17.87 19.57
N ASP A 626 -19.02 17.75 19.45
CA ASP A 626 -18.07 18.81 19.76
C ASP A 626 -17.75 19.67 18.53
N ASN A 627 -17.04 20.79 18.76
CA ASN A 627 -16.57 21.65 17.67
C ASN A 627 -15.57 20.92 16.76
N GLU A 628 -14.74 20.05 17.33
CA GLU A 628 -13.82 19.18 16.60
C GLU A 628 -14.46 17.80 16.36
N THR A 629 -14.06 17.14 15.27
CA THR A 629 -14.51 15.79 14.93
C THR A 629 -13.52 14.78 15.50
N TYR A 630 -13.98 13.85 16.35
CA TYR A 630 -13.11 12.86 17.00
C TYR A 630 -13.42 11.45 16.52
N LEU A 631 -12.39 10.68 16.16
CA LEU A 631 -12.54 9.26 15.83
C LEU A 631 -12.89 8.46 17.10
N LEU A 632 -14.04 7.80 17.09
CA LEU A 632 -14.50 6.93 18.18
C LEU A 632 -13.93 5.52 18.03
N TRP A 633 -14.01 4.97 16.82
CA TRP A 633 -13.45 3.67 16.48
C TRP A 633 -13.31 3.50 14.97
N ASP A 634 -12.49 2.53 14.58
CA ASP A 634 -12.32 2.06 13.21
C ASP A 634 -12.43 0.53 13.20
N ALA A 635 -13.40 0.00 12.44
CA ALA A 635 -13.63 -1.42 12.31
C ALA A 635 -12.41 -2.18 11.80
N ALA A 636 -11.56 -1.53 10.98
CA ALA A 636 -10.33 -2.13 10.43
C ALA A 636 -9.33 -2.55 11.51
N ASN A 637 -9.43 -2.00 12.73
CA ASN A 637 -8.59 -2.32 13.88
C ASN A 637 -9.24 -3.32 14.84
N SER A 638 -10.48 -3.73 14.55
CA SER A 638 -11.32 -4.54 15.46
C SER A 638 -11.91 -5.78 14.78
N ILE A 639 -11.42 -6.16 13.60
CA ILE A 639 -11.85 -7.41 12.93
C ILE A 639 -11.47 -8.62 13.81
N PRO A 640 -12.43 -9.51 14.16
CA PRO A 640 -12.14 -10.72 14.92
C PRO A 640 -11.16 -11.64 14.18
N LEU A 641 -10.47 -12.50 14.93
CA LEU A 641 -9.50 -13.45 14.34
C LEU A 641 -10.22 -14.54 13.53
N ALA A 642 -9.60 -15.10 12.49
CA ALA A 642 -10.20 -16.21 11.76
C ALA A 642 -10.25 -17.49 12.62
N GLY A 643 -9.20 -17.75 13.40
CA GLY A 643 -9.06 -18.93 14.24
C GLY A 643 -8.89 -20.24 13.44
N THR A 644 -8.34 -21.26 14.09
CA THR A 644 -8.08 -22.57 13.48
C THR A 644 -9.23 -23.57 13.64
N THR A 645 -10.16 -23.32 14.57
CA THR A 645 -11.24 -24.25 14.95
C THR A 645 -12.56 -24.03 14.22
N GLY A 646 -12.61 -23.09 13.28
CA GLY A 646 -13.85 -22.71 12.57
C GLY A 646 -14.58 -21.55 13.24
N ASN A 647 -15.84 -21.34 12.87
CA ASN A 647 -16.66 -20.24 13.38
C ASN A 647 -17.05 -20.43 14.85
N LEU A 648 -17.46 -19.34 15.49
CA LEU A 648 -18.18 -19.39 16.76
C LEU A 648 -19.53 -20.11 16.59
N TYR A 649 -20.08 -20.65 17.69
CA TYR A 649 -21.40 -21.27 17.68
C TYR A 649 -22.50 -20.28 17.27
N ALA A 650 -22.41 -19.05 17.76
CA ALA A 650 -23.30 -17.95 17.42
C ALA A 650 -22.51 -16.63 17.42
N PRO A 651 -22.91 -15.63 16.62
CA PRO A 651 -22.30 -14.32 16.63
C PRO A 651 -22.66 -13.55 17.92
N SER A 652 -21.78 -12.65 18.34
CA SER A 652 -21.91 -11.80 19.52
C SER A 652 -21.13 -10.50 19.34
N LYS A 653 -21.52 -9.44 20.06
CA LYS A 653 -20.78 -8.15 20.10
C LYS A 653 -19.35 -8.28 20.64
N ASP A 654 -19.03 -9.38 21.33
CA ASP A 654 -17.73 -9.62 21.94
C ASP A 654 -16.87 -10.64 21.17
N ASN A 655 -17.27 -11.04 19.96
CA ASN A 655 -16.63 -12.09 19.14
C ASN A 655 -15.10 -12.17 19.23
N GLY A 656 -14.56 -13.26 19.77
CA GLY A 656 -13.11 -13.52 19.71
C GLY A 656 -12.65 -13.97 18.31
N TYR A 657 -13.56 -14.60 17.56
CA TYR A 657 -13.31 -15.14 16.23
C TYR A 657 -14.40 -14.73 15.24
N ARG A 658 -14.08 -14.73 13.94
CA ARG A 658 -15.04 -14.35 12.89
C ARG A 658 -16.18 -15.36 12.80
N TYR A 659 -17.36 -14.85 12.49
CA TYR A 659 -18.54 -15.63 12.16
C TYR A 659 -18.94 -15.32 10.71
N ILE A 660 -18.51 -16.16 9.77
CA ILE A 660 -18.80 -15.97 8.34
C ILE A 660 -19.77 -17.04 7.87
N PHE A 661 -20.83 -16.67 7.18
CA PHE A 661 -21.78 -17.63 6.64
C PHE A 661 -22.13 -17.33 5.19
N THR A 662 -22.64 -18.35 4.52
CA THR A 662 -23.21 -18.31 3.18
C THR A 662 -24.51 -19.10 3.18
N ASN A 663 -25.01 -19.50 2.01
CA ASN A 663 -26.17 -20.37 1.88
C ASN A 663 -25.98 -21.45 0.81
N ASP A 664 -26.77 -22.52 0.89
CA ASP A 664 -26.84 -23.53 -0.18
C ASP A 664 -27.86 -23.23 -1.28
N GLY A 665 -28.59 -22.11 -1.19
CA GLY A 665 -29.74 -21.77 -2.00
C GLY A 665 -31.06 -21.81 -1.22
N SER A 666 -31.07 -22.37 0.00
CA SER A 666 -32.27 -22.35 0.87
C SER A 666 -31.96 -22.27 2.37
N ASN A 667 -30.78 -22.72 2.80
CA ASN A 667 -30.39 -22.76 4.21
C ASN A 667 -29.08 -22.02 4.45
N LYS A 668 -28.96 -21.40 5.63
CA LYS A 668 -27.71 -20.81 6.14
C LYS A 668 -26.68 -21.91 6.37
N ILE A 669 -25.49 -21.75 5.81
CA ILE A 669 -24.33 -22.63 6.01
C ILE A 669 -23.17 -21.81 6.55
N SER A 670 -22.51 -22.30 7.61
CA SER A 670 -21.30 -21.66 8.11
C SER A 670 -20.18 -21.79 7.09
N PHE A 671 -19.53 -20.67 6.76
CA PHE A 671 -18.38 -20.64 5.88
C PHE A 671 -17.12 -20.97 6.68
N ASP A 672 -16.94 -22.25 7.00
CA ASP A 672 -15.85 -22.75 7.81
C ASP A 672 -15.43 -24.18 7.41
N LEU A 673 -14.38 -24.68 8.08
CA LEU A 673 -13.80 -25.98 7.77
C LEU A 673 -14.75 -27.15 8.06
N ASN A 674 -15.72 -27.00 8.95
CA ASN A 674 -16.68 -28.05 9.27
C ASN A 674 -17.64 -28.33 8.11
N ASN A 675 -17.84 -27.33 7.24
CA ASN A 675 -18.74 -27.41 6.10
C ASN A 675 -18.01 -27.55 4.75
N THR A 676 -16.71 -27.88 4.77
CA THR A 676 -15.88 -27.96 3.56
C THR A 676 -16.51 -28.81 2.45
N LEU A 677 -17.01 -30.01 2.77
CA LEU A 677 -17.59 -30.91 1.77
C LEU A 677 -18.85 -30.32 1.10
N ALA A 678 -19.68 -29.59 1.88
CA ALA A 678 -20.85 -28.91 1.35
C ALA A 678 -20.47 -27.70 0.47
N LEU A 679 -19.34 -27.06 0.76
CA LEU A 679 -18.84 -25.89 0.06
C LEU A 679 -17.97 -26.23 -1.17
N LEU A 680 -17.43 -27.44 -1.26
CA LEU A 680 -16.47 -27.87 -2.28
C LEU A 680 -16.90 -27.50 -3.71
N ASN A 681 -18.08 -27.96 -4.13
CA ASN A 681 -18.58 -27.71 -5.48
C ASN A 681 -18.95 -26.24 -5.70
N LYS A 682 -19.37 -25.54 -4.64
CA LYS A 682 -19.77 -24.12 -4.70
C LYS A 682 -18.56 -23.20 -4.85
N LEU A 683 -17.41 -23.58 -4.27
CA LEU A 683 -16.15 -22.86 -4.41
C LEU A 683 -15.46 -23.06 -5.76
N ASN A 684 -16.00 -23.94 -6.62
CA ASN A 684 -15.44 -24.26 -7.93
C ASN A 684 -13.97 -24.73 -7.85
N VAL A 685 -13.69 -25.57 -6.85
CA VAL A 685 -12.41 -26.24 -6.63
C VAL A 685 -12.61 -27.77 -6.65
N THR A 686 -11.54 -28.52 -6.84
CA THR A 686 -11.62 -29.95 -7.18
C THR A 686 -11.39 -30.88 -5.98
N THR A 687 -10.68 -30.41 -4.95
CA THR A 687 -10.36 -31.23 -3.78
C THR A 687 -10.78 -30.58 -2.46
N GLU A 688 -11.09 -31.42 -1.46
CA GLU A 688 -11.42 -30.95 -0.12
C GLU A 688 -10.31 -30.07 0.49
N ASN A 689 -9.04 -30.38 0.22
CA ASN A 689 -7.93 -29.58 0.72
C ASN A 689 -7.85 -28.20 0.05
N GLU A 690 -8.09 -28.10 -1.26
CA GLU A 690 -8.22 -26.81 -1.95
C GLU A 690 -9.34 -25.96 -1.33
N ALA A 691 -10.50 -26.57 -1.05
CA ALA A 691 -11.61 -25.89 -0.40
C ALA A 691 -11.22 -25.39 1.01
N LYS A 692 -10.56 -26.22 1.84
CA LYS A 692 -10.11 -25.80 3.16
C LYS A 692 -9.12 -24.63 3.10
N VAL A 693 -8.18 -24.67 2.15
CA VAL A 693 -7.20 -23.60 1.94
C VAL A 693 -7.90 -22.30 1.55
N LEU A 694 -8.83 -22.36 0.61
CA LEU A 694 -9.58 -21.19 0.17
C LEU A 694 -10.46 -20.63 1.30
N ILE A 695 -11.18 -21.50 2.03
CA ILE A 695 -12.00 -21.11 3.18
C ILE A 695 -11.14 -20.38 4.22
N ASN A 696 -10.00 -20.95 4.61
CA ASN A 696 -9.12 -20.31 5.58
C ASN A 696 -8.51 -19.01 5.04
N THR A 697 -8.15 -18.97 3.76
CA THR A 697 -7.67 -17.73 3.12
C THR A 697 -8.72 -16.64 3.23
N VAL A 698 -9.95 -16.88 2.77
CA VAL A 698 -11.08 -15.94 2.82
C VAL A 698 -11.37 -15.49 4.26
N ARG A 699 -11.41 -16.43 5.23
CA ARG A 699 -11.65 -16.14 6.65
C ARG A 699 -10.58 -15.22 7.27
N GLY A 700 -9.37 -15.22 6.72
CA GLY A 700 -8.27 -14.37 7.16
C GLY A 700 -7.10 -15.10 7.82
N ARG A 701 -6.88 -16.37 7.47
CA ARG A 701 -5.67 -17.11 7.86
C ARG A 701 -4.54 -16.79 6.88
N PHE A 702 -3.43 -16.35 7.45
CA PHE A 702 -2.22 -16.03 6.70
C PHE A 702 -1.49 -17.30 6.25
N GLY A 703 -1.11 -17.36 4.97
CA GLY A 703 -0.29 -18.46 4.43
C GLY A 703 -0.96 -19.83 4.43
N ALA A 704 -2.29 -19.90 4.34
CA ALA A 704 -3.00 -21.16 4.11
C ALA A 704 -2.58 -21.74 2.75
N SER A 705 -2.20 -23.02 2.72
CA SER A 705 -1.72 -23.72 1.51
C SER A 705 -2.07 -25.20 1.57
N LEU A 706 -1.94 -25.92 0.44
CA LEU A 706 -2.21 -27.36 0.40
C LEU A 706 -1.31 -28.16 1.35
N THR A 707 -0.14 -27.63 1.72
CA THR A 707 0.78 -28.23 2.68
C THR A 707 0.55 -27.77 4.12
N ASN A 708 -0.05 -26.59 4.32
CA ASN A 708 -0.49 -26.12 5.63
C ASN A 708 -1.90 -25.50 5.53
N ILE A 709 -2.91 -26.36 5.62
CA ILE A 709 -4.32 -25.99 5.46
C ILE A 709 -4.73 -24.89 6.44
N ASN A 710 -4.24 -24.94 7.68
CA ASN A 710 -4.60 -23.96 8.71
C ASN A 710 -3.86 -22.63 8.55
N GLY A 711 -2.91 -22.53 7.63
CA GLY A 711 -2.02 -21.38 7.53
C GLY A 711 -1.09 -21.24 8.75
N THR A 712 -0.27 -20.20 8.73
CA THR A 712 0.78 -19.97 9.72
C THR A 712 0.39 -18.91 10.76
N GLY A 713 -0.69 -18.16 10.53
CA GLY A 713 -1.12 -17.09 11.43
C GLY A 713 -2.45 -16.47 11.05
N GLU A 714 -2.76 -15.35 11.69
CA GLU A 714 -3.94 -14.53 11.45
C GLU A 714 -3.56 -13.29 10.62
N ILE A 715 -4.48 -12.84 9.76
CA ILE A 715 -4.43 -11.51 9.15
C ILE A 715 -5.38 -10.63 9.96
N THR A 716 -4.83 -9.84 10.89
CA THR A 716 -5.61 -9.03 11.83
C THR A 716 -6.28 -7.79 11.19
N TYR A 717 -6.07 -7.57 9.89
CA TYR A 717 -6.52 -6.38 9.15
C TYR A 717 -7.31 -6.72 7.88
N LYS A 718 -7.98 -7.87 7.82
CA LYS A 718 -8.68 -8.36 6.61
C LYS A 718 -10.13 -7.84 6.51
N LEU A 719 -10.26 -6.52 6.52
CA LEU A 719 -11.41 -5.82 5.94
C LEU A 719 -10.92 -5.27 4.61
N TRP A 720 -11.57 -5.63 3.51
CA TRP A 720 -11.23 -5.09 2.18
C TRP A 720 -11.93 -3.77 1.92
N GLY A 721 -11.45 -3.02 0.93
CA GLY A 721 -11.92 -1.69 0.58
C GLY A 721 -13.44 -1.55 0.55
N ILE A 722 -13.96 -0.54 1.25
CA ILE A 722 -15.37 -0.14 1.19
C ILE A 722 -15.46 1.03 0.21
N HIS A 723 -15.77 0.71 -1.06
CA HIS A 723 -15.80 1.69 -2.15
C HIS A 723 -17.15 2.42 -2.23
N ASN A 724 -18.20 1.82 -2.79
CA ASN A 724 -19.48 2.50 -3.02
C ASN A 724 -20.58 2.01 -2.05
N SER A 725 -20.22 1.26 -1.01
CA SER A 725 -21.17 0.80 0.00
C SER A 725 -21.34 1.83 1.11
N THR A 726 -22.37 2.67 0.96
CA THR A 726 -22.82 3.56 2.03
C THR A 726 -23.34 2.72 3.20
N PRO A 727 -22.86 2.90 4.44
CA PRO A 727 -23.24 2.04 5.56
C PRO A 727 -24.73 2.17 5.93
N ALA A 728 -25.42 1.06 6.15
CA ALA A 728 -26.79 1.04 6.66
C ALA A 728 -26.78 0.89 8.19
N VAL A 729 -27.22 1.92 8.91
CA VAL A 729 -27.29 1.92 10.38
C VAL A 729 -28.69 1.48 10.83
N VAL A 730 -28.76 0.43 11.64
CA VAL A 730 -30.02 -0.20 12.07
C VAL A 730 -30.04 -0.31 13.58
N GLY A 731 -31.00 0.37 14.23
CA GLY A 731 -31.21 0.33 15.69
C GLY A 731 -32.62 -0.11 16.06
N GLY A 732 -33.04 0.18 17.29
CA GLY A 732 -34.33 -0.18 17.87
C GLY A 732 -35.54 0.27 17.06
N THR A 733 -36.60 -0.53 17.10
CA THR A 733 -37.87 -0.26 16.40
C THR A 733 -39.08 -0.48 17.30
N PRO A 734 -40.07 0.43 17.32
CA PRO A 734 -41.32 0.25 18.05
C PRO A 734 -42.34 -0.62 17.30
N LEU A 735 -42.05 -1.01 16.05
CA LEU A 735 -42.98 -1.80 15.24
C LEU A 735 -42.90 -3.29 15.58
N ILE A 736 -41.74 -3.76 16.04
CA ILE A 736 -41.49 -5.15 16.40
C ILE A 736 -41.48 -5.24 17.93
N PRO A 737 -42.48 -5.92 18.55
CA PRO A 737 -42.56 -6.01 20.01
C PRO A 737 -41.29 -6.60 20.63
N GLY A 738 -40.68 -5.89 21.58
CA GLY A 738 -39.46 -6.31 22.28
C GLY A 738 -38.14 -5.88 21.62
N GLU A 739 -38.20 -5.25 20.45
CA GLU A 739 -37.02 -4.77 19.71
C GLU A 739 -36.84 -3.24 19.82
N GLU A 740 -37.53 -2.57 20.75
CA GLU A 740 -37.48 -1.12 20.94
C GLU A 740 -36.06 -0.64 21.29
N HIS A 741 -35.27 -1.51 21.91
CA HIS A 741 -33.93 -1.25 22.41
C HIS A 741 -32.89 -2.24 21.89
N ARG A 742 -33.16 -2.89 20.74
CA ARG A 742 -32.20 -3.82 20.12
C ARG A 742 -30.87 -3.14 19.86
N ASP A 743 -29.79 -3.91 19.90
CA ASP A 743 -28.44 -3.40 19.64
C ASP A 743 -28.37 -2.75 18.25
N LYS A 744 -27.68 -1.62 18.17
CA LYS A 744 -27.47 -0.91 16.90
C LYS A 744 -26.38 -1.62 16.12
N ILE A 745 -26.66 -1.98 14.87
CA ILE A 745 -25.71 -2.62 13.95
C ILE A 745 -25.54 -1.77 12.70
N ILE A 746 -24.31 -1.70 12.18
CA ILE A 746 -23.97 -1.05 10.92
C ILE A 746 -23.63 -2.11 9.89
N TYR A 747 -24.30 -2.09 8.75
CA TYR A 747 -24.07 -3.02 7.64
C TYR A 747 -23.35 -2.32 6.48
N ALA A 748 -22.28 -2.92 5.97
CA ALA A 748 -21.56 -2.40 4.81
C ALA A 748 -20.99 -3.54 3.97
N GLY A 749 -21.07 -3.40 2.65
CA GLY A 749 -20.44 -4.27 1.68
C GLY A 749 -18.97 -3.92 1.46
N ALA A 750 -18.16 -4.93 1.15
CA ALA A 750 -16.74 -4.75 0.86
C ALA A 750 -16.28 -5.57 -0.36
N ASP A 751 -15.12 -5.19 -0.89
CA ASP A 751 -14.50 -5.79 -2.07
C ASP A 751 -13.92 -7.21 -1.83
N ASP A 752 -14.00 -7.75 -0.61
CA ASP A 752 -13.75 -9.18 -0.34
C ASP A 752 -14.96 -10.07 -0.67
N GLY A 753 -16.06 -9.47 -1.16
CA GLY A 753 -17.29 -10.17 -1.53
C GLY A 753 -18.22 -10.44 -0.35
N MET A 754 -18.06 -9.72 0.76
CA MET A 754 -18.88 -9.88 1.96
C MET A 754 -19.75 -8.66 2.27
N LEU A 755 -20.96 -8.92 2.76
CA LEU A 755 -21.70 -7.97 3.59
C LEU A 755 -21.27 -8.17 5.03
N HIS A 756 -20.73 -7.13 5.65
CA HIS A 756 -20.28 -7.13 7.04
C HIS A 756 -21.31 -6.49 7.96
N ALA A 757 -21.43 -7.00 9.17
CA ALA A 757 -22.24 -6.44 10.25
C ALA A 757 -21.35 -6.03 11.41
N PHE A 758 -21.34 -4.74 11.76
CA PHE A 758 -20.50 -4.15 12.80
C PHE A 758 -21.32 -3.65 13.97
N TYR A 759 -20.85 -3.90 15.20
CA TYR A 759 -21.54 -3.48 16.41
C TYR A 759 -21.43 -1.95 16.63
N GLY A 760 -22.58 -1.29 16.54
CA GLY A 760 -22.79 0.16 16.66
C GLY A 760 -23.28 0.64 18.03
N GLY A 761 -23.32 -0.25 19.02
CA GLY A 761 -23.63 0.10 20.41
C GLY A 761 -24.96 -0.43 20.93
N SER A 762 -25.03 -0.60 22.25
CA SER A 762 -26.26 -0.96 22.96
C SER A 762 -27.00 0.28 23.44
N TRP A 763 -28.31 0.12 23.65
CA TRP A 763 -29.15 1.12 24.30
C TRP A 763 -28.74 1.31 25.77
N ASP A 764 -28.46 2.56 26.15
CA ASP A 764 -28.20 2.95 27.52
C ASP A 764 -29.45 3.64 28.09
N ALA A 765 -30.18 2.89 28.92
CA ALA A 765 -31.41 3.36 29.54
C ALA A 765 -31.19 4.53 30.52
N ALA A 766 -30.00 4.66 31.12
CA ALA A 766 -29.71 5.74 32.06
C ALA A 766 -29.59 7.10 31.33
N ASN A 767 -29.06 7.07 30.11
CA ASN A 767 -28.82 8.26 29.29
C ASN A 767 -29.82 8.41 28.13
N ASN A 768 -30.78 7.49 27.99
CA ASN A 768 -31.80 7.46 26.94
C ASN A 768 -31.18 7.62 25.52
N LYS A 769 -30.04 6.96 25.29
CA LYS A 769 -29.30 7.02 24.03
C LYS A 769 -28.54 5.72 23.77
N TYR A 770 -28.19 5.48 22.52
CA TYR A 770 -27.23 4.42 22.18
C TYR A 770 -25.81 4.83 22.59
N THR A 771 -25.04 3.85 23.07
CA THR A 771 -23.58 3.97 23.14
C THR A 771 -22.98 4.05 21.74
N ALA A 772 -21.72 4.48 21.61
CA ALA A 772 -21.04 4.57 20.32
C ALA A 772 -20.73 3.21 19.67
N GLY A 773 -20.78 2.11 20.44
CA GLY A 773 -20.26 0.82 20.01
C GLY A 773 -18.73 0.78 19.96
N ASN A 774 -18.20 -0.23 19.31
CA ASN A 774 -16.75 -0.45 19.16
C ASN A 774 -16.33 -0.84 17.73
N GLY A 775 -17.27 -0.88 16.79
CA GLY A 775 -16.99 -1.24 15.39
C GLY A 775 -16.58 -2.68 15.17
N LYS A 776 -16.73 -3.56 16.17
CA LYS A 776 -16.35 -4.97 16.05
C LYS A 776 -17.31 -5.71 15.14
N GLU A 777 -16.77 -6.52 14.22
CA GLU A 777 -17.59 -7.35 13.33
C GLU A 777 -18.29 -8.47 14.12
N ILE A 778 -19.63 -8.53 14.02
CA ILE A 778 -20.45 -9.57 14.64
C ILE A 778 -20.66 -10.76 13.71
N TRP A 779 -20.77 -10.52 12.41
CA TRP A 779 -20.79 -11.56 11.38
C TRP A 779 -20.53 -10.97 9.99
N ALA A 780 -20.21 -11.83 9.03
CA ALA A 780 -20.15 -11.50 7.60
C ALA A 780 -20.92 -12.53 6.76
N PHE A 781 -21.58 -12.06 5.71
CA PHE A 781 -22.34 -12.89 4.76
C PHE A 781 -21.69 -12.86 3.38
N ILE A 782 -21.45 -14.04 2.79
CA ILE A 782 -21.02 -14.19 1.40
C ILE A 782 -22.20 -14.72 0.58
N PRO A 783 -22.72 -13.97 -0.41
CA PRO A 783 -23.66 -14.50 -1.38
C PRO A 783 -23.10 -15.77 -2.06
N SER A 784 -23.87 -16.86 -2.07
CA SER A 784 -23.40 -18.17 -2.55
C SER A 784 -23.02 -18.14 -4.03
N SER A 785 -23.64 -17.24 -4.79
CA SER A 785 -23.35 -16.95 -6.19
C SER A 785 -21.94 -16.37 -6.44
N LEU A 786 -21.28 -15.81 -5.42
CA LEU A 786 -19.89 -15.33 -5.51
C LEU A 786 -18.85 -16.42 -5.22
N LEU A 787 -19.24 -17.50 -4.53
CA LEU A 787 -18.32 -18.56 -4.09
C LEU A 787 -17.46 -19.14 -5.23
N PRO A 788 -17.98 -19.39 -6.45
CA PRO A 788 -17.17 -19.95 -7.55
C PRO A 788 -15.99 -19.08 -7.99
N TYR A 789 -16.02 -17.80 -7.66
CA TYR A 789 -15.08 -16.77 -8.10
C TYR A 789 -14.09 -16.36 -7.01
N LEU A 790 -14.31 -16.76 -5.75
CA LEU A 790 -13.42 -16.43 -4.63
C LEU A 790 -12.00 -16.98 -4.83
N LYS A 791 -11.83 -18.07 -5.57
CA LYS A 791 -10.50 -18.62 -5.88
C LYS A 791 -9.65 -17.68 -6.74
N ASP A 792 -10.29 -16.82 -7.53
CA ASP A 792 -9.64 -15.87 -8.43
C ASP A 792 -9.47 -14.49 -7.77
N GLN A 793 -10.10 -14.29 -6.60
CA GLN A 793 -10.00 -13.06 -5.82
C GLN A 793 -8.55 -12.88 -5.34
N PRO A 794 -7.94 -11.71 -5.55
CA PRO A 794 -6.53 -11.49 -5.25
C PRO A 794 -6.28 -11.21 -3.76
N PHE A 795 -6.74 -12.10 -2.87
CA PHE A 795 -6.68 -11.94 -1.40
C PHE A 795 -5.30 -11.59 -0.83
N ASN A 796 -4.26 -11.87 -1.61
CA ASN A 796 -2.86 -11.79 -1.26
C ASN A 796 -2.06 -10.88 -2.23
N ASP A 797 -2.72 -10.30 -3.24
CA ASP A 797 -2.10 -9.50 -4.29
C ASP A 797 -2.81 -8.14 -4.39
N ASN A 798 -2.23 -7.17 -3.70
CA ASN A 798 -2.75 -5.81 -3.58
C ASN A 798 -2.57 -4.98 -4.86
N ASN A 799 -2.05 -5.54 -5.96
CA ASN A 799 -1.90 -4.83 -7.23
C ASN A 799 -3.00 -5.18 -8.24
N ARG A 800 -3.97 -6.00 -7.84
CA ARG A 800 -5.05 -6.49 -8.70
C ARG A 800 -6.41 -6.07 -8.18
N ASP A 801 -7.26 -5.63 -9.09
CA ASP A 801 -8.65 -5.31 -8.78
C ASP A 801 -9.41 -6.55 -8.25
N ALA A 802 -10.34 -6.29 -7.34
CA ALA A 802 -11.25 -7.31 -6.83
C ALA A 802 -12.06 -7.95 -7.98
N VAL A 803 -12.15 -9.29 -7.98
CA VAL A 803 -12.92 -10.05 -8.97
C VAL A 803 -14.41 -10.03 -8.62
N VAL A 804 -14.71 -10.14 -7.33
CA VAL A 804 -16.04 -10.02 -6.77
C VAL A 804 -16.13 -8.82 -5.83
N SER A 805 -17.33 -8.31 -5.62
CA SER A 805 -17.58 -7.30 -4.58
C SER A 805 -19.03 -7.36 -4.13
N VAL A 806 -19.26 -7.12 -2.85
CA VAL A 806 -20.57 -6.69 -2.35
C VAL A 806 -20.48 -5.17 -2.32
N ASP A 807 -21.07 -4.54 -3.33
CA ASP A 807 -20.96 -3.09 -3.55
C ASP A 807 -22.35 -2.46 -3.59
N GLY A 808 -22.42 -1.15 -3.38
CA GLY A 808 -23.66 -0.39 -3.28
C GLY A 808 -24.24 -0.34 -1.86
N ALA A 809 -25.14 0.61 -1.64
CA ALA A 809 -25.76 0.84 -0.32
C ALA A 809 -26.79 -0.26 0.01
N PRO A 810 -26.65 -0.99 1.13
CA PRO A 810 -27.69 -1.93 1.57
C PRO A 810 -28.98 -1.17 1.90
N ALA A 811 -30.10 -1.60 1.32
CA ALA A 811 -31.41 -1.05 1.64
C ALA A 811 -32.00 -1.82 2.81
N VAL A 812 -32.52 -1.12 3.82
CA VAL A 812 -33.15 -1.75 4.99
C VAL A 812 -34.56 -1.21 5.16
N GLY A 813 -35.46 -1.95 5.80
CA GLY A 813 -36.76 -1.45 6.23
C GLY A 813 -37.54 -2.44 7.11
N ASP A 814 -38.51 -1.93 7.86
CA ASP A 814 -39.45 -2.75 8.62
C ASP A 814 -40.71 -3.00 7.78
N PHE A 815 -41.11 -4.26 7.64
CA PHE A 815 -42.25 -4.68 6.82
C PHE A 815 -43.16 -5.64 7.57
N PHE A 816 -44.47 -5.51 7.35
CA PHE A 816 -45.48 -6.40 7.91
C PHE A 816 -45.75 -7.58 6.95
N VAL A 817 -45.06 -8.69 7.19
CA VAL A 817 -44.92 -9.82 6.27
C VAL A 817 -45.01 -11.15 7.01
N ASP A 818 -45.32 -12.21 6.27
CA ASP A 818 -45.34 -13.59 6.75
C ASP A 818 -44.14 -14.29 6.10
N ILE A 819 -43.06 -14.49 6.89
CA ILE A 819 -41.80 -15.07 6.40
C ILE A 819 -41.75 -16.58 6.64
N ASP A 820 -42.37 -17.08 7.70
CA ASP A 820 -42.34 -18.51 8.05
C ASP A 820 -43.51 -19.30 7.42
N GLY A 821 -44.44 -18.61 6.77
CA GLY A 821 -45.52 -19.20 5.99
C GLY A 821 -46.64 -19.77 6.85
N ASP A 822 -46.77 -19.33 8.10
CA ASP A 822 -47.80 -19.81 9.03
C ASP A 822 -49.18 -19.16 8.81
N GLY A 823 -49.25 -18.16 7.92
CA GLY A 823 -50.44 -17.40 7.57
C GLY A 823 -50.66 -16.15 8.43
N VAL A 824 -49.77 -15.88 9.38
CA VAL A 824 -49.79 -14.72 10.27
C VAL A 824 -48.67 -13.77 9.85
N LYS A 825 -49.02 -12.51 9.62
CA LYS A 825 -48.03 -11.48 9.32
C LYS A 825 -47.50 -10.89 10.62
N GLU A 826 -46.19 -10.65 10.65
CA GLU A 826 -45.54 -9.90 11.71
C GLU A 826 -44.59 -8.84 11.15
N TRP A 827 -44.19 -7.90 12.00
CA TRP A 827 -43.17 -6.94 11.64
C TRP A 827 -41.79 -7.60 11.64
N ARG A 828 -41.04 -7.34 10.57
CA ARG A 828 -39.70 -7.87 10.32
C ARG A 828 -38.80 -6.80 9.73
N THR A 829 -37.54 -6.77 10.12
CA THR A 829 -36.52 -5.89 9.53
C THR A 829 -35.79 -6.62 8.41
N ILE A 830 -36.00 -6.19 7.17
CA ILE A 830 -35.40 -6.81 5.98
C ILE A 830 -34.29 -5.93 5.44
N LEU A 831 -33.15 -6.54 5.13
CA LEU A 831 -32.05 -5.93 4.41
C LEU A 831 -31.98 -6.52 3.00
N VAL A 832 -31.80 -5.68 1.99
CA VAL A 832 -31.54 -6.09 0.60
C VAL A 832 -30.23 -5.47 0.15
N GLY A 833 -29.31 -6.30 -0.32
CA GLY A 833 -28.00 -5.89 -0.78
C GLY A 833 -27.74 -6.28 -2.23
N THR A 834 -26.73 -5.65 -2.81
CA THR A 834 -26.25 -5.90 -4.18
C THR A 834 -24.82 -6.42 -4.14
N ALA A 835 -24.49 -7.25 -5.11
CA ALA A 835 -23.15 -7.78 -5.31
C ALA A 835 -22.88 -7.99 -6.80
N MET A 836 -21.61 -8.19 -7.15
CA MET A 836 -21.23 -8.33 -8.55
C MET A 836 -20.01 -9.23 -8.74
N VAL A 837 -19.93 -9.80 -9.95
CA VAL A 837 -18.70 -10.36 -10.51
C VAL A 837 -18.20 -9.38 -11.56
N LYS A 838 -17.12 -8.64 -11.24
CA LYS A 838 -16.64 -7.50 -12.04
C LYS A 838 -16.27 -7.91 -13.46
N SER A 839 -15.52 -9.01 -13.61
CA SER A 839 -15.06 -9.51 -14.91
C SER A 839 -16.17 -9.95 -15.87
N LEU A 840 -17.36 -10.27 -15.34
CA LEU A 840 -18.50 -10.74 -16.12
C LEU A 840 -19.60 -9.70 -16.27
N ASN A 841 -19.42 -8.50 -15.69
CA ASN A 841 -20.47 -7.49 -15.58
C ASN A 841 -21.80 -8.11 -15.10
N GLN A 842 -21.75 -8.98 -14.10
CA GLN A 842 -22.88 -9.80 -13.66
C GLN A 842 -23.32 -9.33 -12.27
N GLY A 843 -24.53 -8.79 -12.16
CA GLY A 843 -25.11 -8.39 -10.87
C GLY A 843 -25.82 -9.53 -10.15
N ILE A 844 -25.84 -9.44 -8.83
CA ILE A 844 -26.48 -10.36 -7.88
C ILE A 844 -27.25 -9.50 -6.87
N ILE A 845 -28.47 -9.91 -6.54
CA ILE A 845 -29.29 -9.29 -5.50
C ILE A 845 -29.57 -10.34 -4.43
N PHE A 846 -29.57 -9.94 -3.16
CA PHE A 846 -29.90 -10.83 -2.06
C PHE A 846 -30.68 -10.10 -0.96
N ALA A 847 -31.51 -10.85 -0.23
CA ALA A 847 -32.27 -10.34 0.89
C ALA A 847 -32.05 -11.18 2.16
N LEU A 848 -31.91 -10.49 3.29
CA LEU A 848 -31.75 -11.06 4.62
C LEU A 848 -32.84 -10.55 5.55
N ASP A 849 -33.39 -11.42 6.38
CA ASP A 849 -34.10 -11.03 7.59
C ASP A 849 -33.06 -10.80 8.70
N ILE A 850 -32.96 -9.55 9.14
CA ILE A 850 -32.04 -9.06 10.17
C ILE A 850 -32.81 -8.55 11.39
N THR A 851 -34.05 -9.02 11.59
CA THR A 851 -34.86 -8.66 12.76
C THR A 851 -34.10 -8.91 14.05
N ASP A 852 -33.54 -10.12 14.21
CA ASP A 852 -32.55 -10.46 15.22
C ASP A 852 -31.13 -10.26 14.64
N PRO A 853 -30.37 -9.24 15.08
CA PRO A 853 -29.04 -8.97 14.55
C PRO A 853 -28.01 -10.08 14.82
N TYR A 854 -28.26 -10.96 15.80
CA TYR A 854 -27.38 -12.09 16.14
C TYR A 854 -27.84 -13.42 15.52
N ASN A 855 -28.95 -13.43 14.79
CA ASN A 855 -29.39 -14.60 14.05
C ASN A 855 -29.97 -14.23 12.67
N PRO A 856 -29.14 -13.68 11.77
CA PRO A 856 -29.61 -13.32 10.43
C PRO A 856 -30.04 -14.58 9.66
N LYS A 857 -31.09 -14.42 8.85
CA LYS A 857 -31.63 -15.46 7.95
C LYS A 857 -31.54 -14.98 6.51
N VAL A 858 -31.05 -15.84 5.61
CA VAL A 858 -31.08 -15.57 4.17
C VAL A 858 -32.48 -15.88 3.65
N LEU A 859 -33.14 -14.89 3.06
CA LEU A 859 -34.45 -15.09 2.43
C LEU A 859 -34.28 -15.63 1.02
N TRP A 860 -33.46 -14.94 0.21
CA TRP A 860 -33.14 -15.33 -1.16
C TRP A 860 -31.90 -14.62 -1.66
N GLU A 861 -31.29 -15.20 -2.69
CA GLU A 861 -30.30 -14.54 -3.56
C GLU A 861 -30.57 -14.94 -5.01
N LYS A 862 -30.43 -14.00 -5.94
CA LYS A 862 -30.75 -14.22 -7.36
C LYS A 862 -29.80 -13.47 -8.29
N MET A 863 -29.60 -14.09 -9.45
CA MET A 863 -29.05 -13.49 -10.66
C MET A 863 -30.12 -13.54 -11.75
N TYR A 864 -30.07 -12.61 -12.70
CA TYR A 864 -31.04 -12.50 -13.80
C TYR A 864 -30.34 -12.46 -15.17
N PRO A 865 -29.62 -13.54 -15.55
CA PRO A 865 -28.88 -13.57 -16.81
C PRO A 865 -29.77 -13.62 -18.05
N ALA A 866 -30.99 -14.17 -17.96
CA ALA A 866 -31.93 -14.21 -19.08
C ALA A 866 -32.50 -12.81 -19.41
N GLU A 867 -32.48 -11.94 -18.41
CA GLU A 867 -32.92 -10.55 -18.44
C GLU A 867 -31.76 -9.59 -18.65
N ASN A 868 -30.58 -10.11 -18.97
CA ASN A 868 -29.38 -9.33 -19.27
C ASN A 868 -29.01 -8.33 -18.16
N MET A 869 -29.28 -8.68 -16.89
CA MET A 869 -28.99 -7.81 -15.75
C MET A 869 -27.48 -7.73 -15.50
N GLY A 870 -26.93 -6.54 -15.69
CA GLY A 870 -25.58 -6.18 -15.33
C GLY A 870 -25.45 -5.77 -13.86
N ASN A 871 -24.53 -4.86 -13.58
CA ASN A 871 -24.29 -4.32 -12.25
C ASN A 871 -25.41 -3.38 -11.78
N SER A 872 -25.54 -3.20 -10.46
CA SER A 872 -26.44 -2.24 -9.82
C SER A 872 -25.73 -1.57 -8.64
N LYS A 873 -25.96 -0.27 -8.42
CA LYS A 873 -25.36 0.49 -7.29
C LYS A 873 -26.11 0.34 -5.96
N GLY A 874 -27.12 -0.51 -5.91
CA GLY A 874 -28.00 -0.68 -4.76
C GLY A 874 -29.45 -0.79 -5.19
N VAL A 875 -30.36 -0.88 -4.22
CA VAL A 875 -31.79 -1.05 -4.48
C VAL A 875 -32.62 -0.09 -3.67
N ALA A 876 -33.87 0.07 -4.06
CA ALA A 876 -34.93 0.71 -3.31
C ALA A 876 -36.01 -0.26 -2.85
N ILE A 877 -36.59 -0.04 -1.66
CA ILE A 877 -37.69 -0.88 -1.15
C ILE A 877 -38.91 -0.02 -0.88
N GLY A 878 -40.07 -0.43 -1.41
CA GLY A 878 -41.31 0.32 -1.30
C GLY A 878 -42.54 -0.57 -1.15
N SER A 879 -43.56 -0.05 -0.46
CA SER A 879 -44.87 -0.67 -0.33
C SER A 879 -45.87 -0.08 -1.31
N LEU A 880 -46.74 -0.92 -1.86
CA LEU A 880 -47.78 -0.55 -2.83
C LEU A 880 -49.11 -1.18 -2.45
N ASN A 881 -50.20 -0.53 -2.83
CA ASN A 881 -51.54 -1.08 -2.75
C ASN A 881 -51.98 -1.61 -4.12
N ILE A 882 -52.08 -2.94 -4.23
CA ILE A 882 -52.63 -3.61 -5.42
C ILE A 882 -53.99 -4.20 -5.06
N GLY A 883 -55.05 -3.51 -5.49
CA GLY A 883 -56.42 -3.81 -5.06
C GLY A 883 -56.57 -3.60 -3.55
N ASN A 884 -56.95 -4.64 -2.81
CA ASN A 884 -57.10 -4.60 -1.34
C ASN A 884 -55.89 -5.21 -0.59
N LYS A 885 -54.73 -5.35 -1.25
CA LYS A 885 -53.53 -5.96 -0.65
C LYS A 885 -52.36 -4.98 -0.69
N ILE A 886 -51.68 -4.85 0.46
CA ILE A 886 -50.36 -4.25 0.53
C ILE A 886 -49.33 -5.29 0.07
N VAL A 887 -48.51 -4.90 -0.90
CA VAL A 887 -47.36 -5.66 -1.40
C VAL A 887 -46.09 -4.84 -1.18
N ASN A 888 -44.95 -5.51 -1.04
CA ASN A 888 -43.65 -4.87 -0.86
C ASN A 888 -42.73 -5.31 -1.98
N TYR A 889 -42.16 -4.35 -2.72
CA TYR A 889 -41.27 -4.61 -3.84
C TYR A 889 -39.88 -4.00 -3.62
N VAL A 890 -38.89 -4.65 -4.22
CA VAL A 890 -37.54 -4.14 -4.41
C VAL A 890 -37.46 -3.56 -5.81
N PHE A 891 -37.05 -2.30 -5.92
CA PHE A 891 -36.84 -1.58 -7.16
C PHE A 891 -35.36 -1.36 -7.39
N LEU A 892 -34.86 -1.62 -8.59
CA LEU A 892 -33.47 -1.34 -8.91
C LEU A 892 -33.30 -0.97 -10.37
N THR A 893 -32.19 -0.32 -10.67
CA THR A 893 -31.69 -0.09 -12.02
C THR A 893 -30.40 -0.88 -12.21
N SER A 894 -30.17 -1.35 -13.43
CA SER A 894 -28.91 -2.00 -13.80
C SER A 894 -28.48 -1.56 -15.19
N ASN A 895 -27.18 -1.61 -15.47
CA ASN A 895 -26.72 -1.62 -16.86
C ASN A 895 -27.05 -2.99 -17.48
N PHE A 896 -26.99 -3.06 -18.81
CA PHE A 896 -27.01 -4.34 -19.52
C PHE A 896 -25.71 -5.10 -19.27
N LYS A 897 -25.81 -6.41 -19.05
CA LYS A 897 -24.64 -7.28 -18.95
C LYS A 897 -23.89 -7.32 -20.28
N ASP A 898 -24.61 -7.69 -21.34
CA ASP A 898 -24.14 -7.83 -22.71
C ASP A 898 -24.84 -6.84 -23.64
N LYS A 899 -24.19 -6.49 -24.76
CA LYS A 899 -24.82 -5.71 -25.82
C LYS A 899 -25.91 -6.51 -26.53
N ILE A 900 -27.03 -5.87 -26.86
CA ILE A 900 -28.13 -6.48 -27.60
C ILE A 900 -28.53 -5.65 -28.82
N LEU A 901 -29.04 -6.31 -29.87
CA LEU A 901 -29.70 -5.64 -31.00
C LEU A 901 -31.11 -5.18 -30.62
N ASP A 902 -31.73 -4.35 -31.46
CA ASP A 902 -33.13 -3.89 -31.29
C ASP A 902 -34.15 -5.04 -31.17
N ASN A 903 -33.82 -6.23 -31.70
CA ASN A 903 -34.65 -7.43 -31.60
C ASN A 903 -34.41 -8.26 -30.31
N GLY A 904 -33.63 -7.74 -29.37
CA GLY A 904 -33.33 -8.38 -28.08
C GLY A 904 -32.27 -9.48 -28.11
N THR A 905 -31.60 -9.72 -29.25
CA THR A 905 -30.56 -10.76 -29.35
C THR A 905 -29.17 -10.22 -29.02
N GLY A 906 -28.41 -10.98 -28.23
CA GLY A 906 -27.03 -10.64 -27.86
C GLY A 906 -26.10 -10.54 -29.07
N ASN A 907 -25.40 -9.42 -29.22
CA ASN A 907 -24.52 -9.17 -30.36
C ASN A 907 -23.44 -8.13 -30.03
N VAL A 908 -22.20 -8.39 -30.43
CA VAL A 908 -21.06 -7.47 -30.24
C VAL A 908 -21.25 -6.10 -30.92
N ASN A 909 -22.05 -6.06 -32.01
CA ASN A 909 -22.43 -4.84 -32.73
C ASN A 909 -23.74 -4.22 -32.22
N GLY A 910 -24.34 -4.77 -31.16
CA GLY A 910 -25.51 -4.20 -30.52
C GLY A 910 -25.17 -3.01 -29.62
N SER A 911 -26.15 -2.61 -28.83
CA SER A 911 -26.07 -1.48 -27.90
C SER A 911 -26.15 -1.97 -26.46
N TYR A 912 -25.50 -1.24 -25.57
CA TYR A 912 -25.84 -1.29 -24.15
C TYR A 912 -27.16 -0.54 -23.90
N GLY A 913 -27.64 -0.61 -22.67
CA GLY A 913 -28.88 0.03 -22.24
C GLY A 913 -29.00 0.01 -20.73
N ILE A 914 -30.19 0.42 -20.28
CA ILE A 914 -30.59 0.40 -18.88
C ILE A 914 -31.75 -0.57 -18.68
N ASN A 915 -31.67 -1.34 -17.61
CA ASN A 915 -32.79 -2.09 -17.06
C ASN A 915 -33.33 -1.37 -15.82
N ALA A 916 -34.63 -1.46 -15.60
CA ALA A 916 -35.24 -1.25 -14.30
C ALA A 916 -36.15 -2.44 -13.95
N PHE A 917 -36.14 -2.84 -12.68
CA PHE A 917 -36.89 -4.00 -12.20
C PHE A 917 -37.75 -3.64 -11.00
N ALA A 918 -38.90 -4.31 -10.87
CA ALA A 918 -39.54 -4.56 -9.59
C ALA A 918 -39.50 -6.05 -9.28
N LEU A 919 -39.00 -6.38 -8.09
CA LEU A 919 -38.91 -7.73 -7.56
C LEU A 919 -39.80 -7.85 -6.33
N ASP A 920 -40.36 -9.03 -6.10
CA ASP A 920 -40.98 -9.37 -4.82
C ASP A 920 -39.97 -9.26 -3.68
N LEU A 921 -40.29 -8.57 -2.58
CA LEU A 921 -39.37 -8.43 -1.45
C LEU A 921 -39.02 -9.78 -0.80
N LEU A 922 -39.95 -10.73 -0.75
CA LEU A 922 -39.76 -11.99 -0.01
C LEU A 922 -39.24 -13.13 -0.88
N THR A 923 -39.41 -13.05 -2.20
CA THR A 923 -39.01 -14.14 -3.12
C THR A 923 -37.98 -13.72 -4.17
N GLY A 924 -37.79 -12.42 -4.41
CA GLY A 924 -36.99 -11.91 -5.52
C GLY A 924 -37.58 -12.25 -6.90
N ASP A 925 -38.86 -12.61 -7.01
CA ASP A 925 -39.48 -12.86 -8.31
C ASP A 925 -39.75 -11.55 -9.04
N ILE A 926 -39.44 -11.49 -10.33
CA ILE A 926 -39.72 -10.34 -11.18
C ILE A 926 -41.23 -10.12 -11.27
N LYS A 927 -41.68 -8.92 -10.95
CA LYS A 927 -43.08 -8.47 -11.13
C LYS A 927 -43.24 -7.73 -12.45
N TRP A 928 -42.26 -6.88 -12.75
CA TRP A 928 -42.12 -6.25 -14.06
C TRP A 928 -40.65 -5.91 -14.32
N LYS A 929 -40.33 -5.74 -15.60
CA LYS A 929 -39.04 -5.29 -16.11
C LYS A 929 -39.29 -4.21 -17.14
N PHE A 930 -38.51 -3.14 -17.07
CA PHE A 930 -38.39 -2.10 -18.06
C PHE A 930 -36.99 -2.14 -18.66
N GLU A 931 -36.87 -1.94 -19.97
CA GLU A 931 -35.59 -1.91 -20.68
C GLU A 931 -35.59 -0.75 -21.67
N SER A 932 -34.44 -0.07 -21.79
CA SER A 932 -34.25 0.93 -22.81
C SER A 932 -32.83 0.89 -23.37
N LEU A 933 -32.73 0.73 -24.69
CA LEU A 933 -31.46 0.75 -25.41
C LEU A 933 -30.89 2.15 -25.46
N TYR A 934 -29.56 2.22 -25.38
CA TYR A 934 -28.84 3.45 -25.69
C TYR A 934 -28.63 3.58 -27.20
N THR A 935 -28.79 4.81 -27.68
CA THR A 935 -28.59 5.18 -29.08
C THR A 935 -27.58 6.33 -29.18
N GLY A 936 -27.10 6.62 -30.39
CA GLY A 936 -26.13 7.70 -30.62
C GLY A 936 -24.84 7.52 -29.81
N ASP A 937 -24.38 8.60 -29.16
CA ASP A 937 -23.11 8.63 -28.43
C ASP A 937 -23.09 7.69 -27.20
N ALA A 938 -24.25 7.29 -26.67
CA ALA A 938 -24.35 6.40 -25.52
C ALA A 938 -24.33 4.89 -25.89
N VAL A 939 -24.31 4.53 -27.17
CA VAL A 939 -24.48 3.13 -27.64
C VAL A 939 -23.49 2.13 -27.02
N ASN A 940 -22.27 2.60 -26.70
CA ASN A 940 -21.19 1.79 -26.15
C ASN A 940 -20.99 2.00 -24.64
N VAL A 941 -21.87 2.76 -23.98
CA VAL A 941 -21.72 3.10 -22.56
C VAL A 941 -22.19 1.94 -21.70
N ASN A 942 -21.25 1.35 -20.96
CA ASN A 942 -21.51 0.27 -20.01
C ASN A 942 -21.28 0.72 -18.57
N GLU A 943 -21.89 1.84 -18.19
CA GLU A 943 -21.77 2.38 -16.83
C GLU A 943 -22.98 2.01 -15.97
N THR A 944 -22.72 1.66 -14.71
CA THR A 944 -23.76 1.28 -13.75
C THR A 944 -24.63 2.49 -13.37
N PRO A 945 -25.95 2.43 -13.59
CA PRO A 945 -26.87 3.51 -13.24
C PRO A 945 -26.96 3.69 -11.72
N ALA A 946 -27.43 4.87 -11.30
CA ALA A 946 -27.69 5.16 -9.90
C ALA A 946 -28.97 4.47 -9.39
N ILE A 947 -29.06 4.29 -8.07
CA ILE A 947 -30.23 3.73 -7.39
C ILE A 947 -31.48 4.56 -7.74
N PRO A 948 -32.61 3.93 -8.12
CA PRO A 948 -33.83 4.67 -8.38
C PRO A 948 -34.43 5.25 -7.09
N SER A 949 -35.03 6.43 -7.20
CA SER A 949 -35.84 6.99 -6.12
C SER A 949 -37.30 6.56 -6.23
N LEU A 950 -37.99 6.54 -5.10
CA LEU A 950 -39.40 6.16 -5.02
C LEU A 950 -40.24 7.39 -4.69
N MET A 951 -41.27 7.62 -5.49
CA MET A 951 -42.16 8.76 -5.39
C MET A 951 -43.54 8.33 -4.89
N ASP A 952 -44.02 8.97 -3.84
CA ASP A 952 -45.40 8.94 -3.38
C ASP A 952 -46.00 10.32 -3.70
N LEU A 953 -46.75 10.40 -4.79
CA LEU A 953 -47.22 11.67 -5.35
C LEU A 953 -48.39 12.24 -4.54
N ASP A 954 -49.23 11.39 -3.95
CA ASP A 954 -50.39 11.80 -3.15
C ASP A 954 -50.18 11.72 -1.63
N ASN A 955 -48.98 11.32 -1.20
CA ASN A 955 -48.51 11.25 0.18
C ASN A 955 -49.38 10.32 1.06
N ASN A 956 -49.85 9.22 0.47
CA ASN A 956 -50.71 8.24 1.13
C ASN A 956 -49.92 7.08 1.79
N GLY A 957 -48.59 7.09 1.67
CA GLY A 957 -47.67 6.07 2.18
C GLY A 957 -47.36 4.93 1.20
N ASN A 958 -47.98 4.91 0.02
CA ASN A 958 -47.71 3.95 -1.04
C ASN A 958 -46.88 4.58 -2.15
N ILE A 959 -46.00 3.78 -2.74
CA ILE A 959 -45.19 4.24 -3.86
C ILE A 959 -46.03 4.22 -5.13
N ASP A 960 -46.14 5.38 -5.77
CA ASP A 960 -46.79 5.55 -7.07
C ASP A 960 -45.79 5.36 -8.21
N TYR A 961 -44.57 5.92 -8.07
CA TYR A 961 -43.59 5.94 -9.15
C TYR A 961 -42.17 5.58 -8.74
N VAL A 962 -41.43 5.03 -9.70
CA VAL A 962 -39.99 4.76 -9.65
C VAL A 962 -39.32 5.75 -10.59
N VAL A 963 -38.35 6.53 -10.08
CA VAL A 963 -37.74 7.65 -10.79
C VAL A 963 -36.23 7.47 -10.88
N PHE A 964 -35.66 7.57 -12.08
CA PHE A 964 -34.21 7.45 -12.29
C PHE A 964 -33.76 8.17 -13.56
N GLY A 965 -32.50 8.58 -13.58
CA GLY A 965 -31.82 9.05 -14.78
C GLY A 965 -30.99 7.95 -15.45
N ASP A 966 -30.61 8.15 -16.71
CA ASP A 966 -29.72 7.24 -17.43
C ASP A 966 -28.57 7.93 -18.16
N MET A 967 -27.68 7.12 -18.74
CA MET A 967 -26.48 7.58 -19.43
C MET A 967 -26.77 8.27 -20.77
N ALA A 968 -28.01 8.22 -21.27
CA ALA A 968 -28.41 8.94 -22.47
C ALA A 968 -29.00 10.32 -22.15
N GLY A 969 -28.94 10.77 -20.89
CA GLY A 969 -29.47 12.06 -20.45
C GLY A 969 -30.99 12.05 -20.28
N ARG A 970 -31.61 10.88 -20.08
CA ARG A 970 -33.05 10.71 -19.99
C ARG A 970 -33.48 10.48 -18.54
N LEU A 971 -34.48 11.23 -18.08
CA LEU A 971 -35.16 11.02 -16.81
C LEU A 971 -36.41 10.16 -17.06
N TRP A 972 -36.47 9.02 -16.39
CA TRP A 972 -37.59 8.09 -16.44
C TRP A 972 -38.42 8.20 -15.17
N VAL A 973 -39.74 8.14 -15.33
CA VAL A 973 -40.72 8.05 -14.24
C VAL A 973 -41.67 6.93 -14.61
N LEU A 974 -41.53 5.79 -13.94
CA LEU A 974 -42.29 4.59 -14.20
C LEU A 974 -43.35 4.38 -13.13
N ASP A 975 -44.55 3.98 -13.52
CA ASP A 975 -45.58 3.49 -12.60
C ASP A 975 -45.04 2.29 -11.81
N ALA A 976 -45.05 2.38 -10.48
CA ALA A 976 -44.39 1.41 -9.62
C ALA A 976 -45.07 0.03 -9.65
N GLN A 977 -46.34 -0.04 -10.05
CA GLN A 977 -47.08 -1.30 -10.16
C GLN A 977 -46.84 -2.01 -11.50
N THR A 978 -46.71 -1.27 -12.60
CA THR A 978 -46.72 -1.82 -13.96
C THR A 978 -45.38 -1.68 -14.69
N GLY A 979 -44.50 -0.80 -14.24
CA GLY A 979 -43.23 -0.48 -14.91
C GLY A 979 -43.38 0.36 -16.18
N ARG A 980 -44.58 0.85 -16.50
CA ARG A 980 -44.85 1.71 -17.66
C ARG A 980 -44.45 3.14 -17.38
N SER A 981 -43.96 3.86 -18.39
CA SER A 981 -43.70 5.30 -18.24
C SER A 981 -45.01 6.08 -18.06
N ILE A 982 -44.98 7.15 -17.28
CA ILE A 982 -46.11 8.10 -17.17
C ILE A 982 -46.37 8.87 -18.47
N ILE A 983 -45.42 8.86 -19.40
CA ILE A 983 -45.56 9.41 -20.76
C ILE A 983 -45.39 8.26 -21.75
N VAL A 984 -46.41 8.06 -22.58
CA VAL A 984 -46.41 7.05 -23.65
C VAL A 984 -46.76 7.71 -24.99
N ASP A 985 -46.06 7.31 -26.04
CA ASP A 985 -46.33 7.74 -27.43
C ASP A 985 -46.44 6.49 -28.32
N ASN A 986 -47.57 6.33 -29.01
CA ASN A 986 -47.89 5.13 -29.82
C ASN A 986 -47.64 3.80 -29.08
N ASP A 987 -48.08 3.72 -27.83
CA ASP A 987 -47.88 2.59 -26.90
C ASP A 987 -46.42 2.32 -26.46
N GLU A 988 -45.45 3.12 -26.90
CA GLU A 988 -44.06 3.05 -26.46
C GLU A 988 -43.80 3.94 -25.25
N ASP A 989 -42.95 3.46 -24.32
CA ASP A 989 -42.57 4.22 -23.12
C ASP A 989 -41.56 5.33 -23.47
N VAL A 990 -41.90 6.58 -23.13
CA VAL A 990 -41.10 7.78 -23.44
C VAL A 990 -40.54 8.36 -22.13
N PRO A 991 -39.30 8.88 -22.10
CA PRO A 991 -38.77 9.51 -20.91
C PRO A 991 -39.60 10.73 -20.49
N ALA A 992 -39.71 10.95 -19.18
CA ALA A 992 -40.43 12.08 -18.60
C ALA A 992 -39.74 13.41 -18.97
N TYR A 993 -38.41 13.43 -19.00
CA TYR A 993 -37.62 14.57 -19.41
C TYR A 993 -36.31 14.11 -20.07
N VAL A 994 -35.80 14.88 -21.03
CA VAL A 994 -34.48 14.66 -21.64
C VAL A 994 -33.71 15.96 -21.54
N VAL A 995 -32.49 15.89 -21.00
CA VAL A 995 -31.64 17.07 -20.86
C VAL A 995 -31.20 17.59 -22.23
N PRO A 996 -30.92 18.90 -22.38
CA PRO A 996 -30.67 19.51 -23.69
C PRO A 996 -29.56 18.85 -24.51
N ASN A 997 -28.48 18.38 -23.87
CA ASN A 997 -27.33 17.78 -24.55
C ASN A 997 -27.41 16.24 -24.65
N GLY A 998 -28.51 15.61 -24.22
CA GLY A 998 -28.73 14.16 -24.29
C GLY A 998 -27.57 13.35 -23.72
N ALA A 999 -27.03 12.41 -24.50
CA ALA A 999 -25.92 11.55 -24.09
C ALA A 999 -24.62 12.30 -23.73
N ASN A 1000 -24.41 13.53 -24.21
CA ASN A 1000 -23.25 14.34 -23.82
C ASN A 1000 -23.43 14.99 -22.43
N GLU A 1001 -24.63 14.89 -21.85
CA GLU A 1001 -24.98 15.32 -20.49
C GLU A 1001 -25.69 14.18 -19.73
N PRO A 1002 -24.95 13.10 -19.41
CA PRO A 1002 -25.55 11.93 -18.77
C PRO A 1002 -26.08 12.23 -17.38
N ILE A 1003 -27.19 11.59 -16.98
CA ILE A 1003 -27.71 11.64 -15.62
C ILE A 1003 -27.14 10.43 -14.86
N GLY A 1004 -25.89 10.57 -14.41
CA GLY A 1004 -25.16 9.52 -13.69
C GLY A 1004 -25.33 9.54 -12.17
N SER A 1005 -25.70 10.70 -11.61
CA SER A 1005 -26.12 10.82 -10.21
C SER A 1005 -27.51 10.23 -10.02
N GLY A 1006 -27.81 9.77 -8.80
CA GLY A 1006 -29.19 9.48 -8.46
C GLY A 1006 -30.03 10.76 -8.37
N VAL A 1007 -31.33 10.58 -8.22
CA VAL A 1007 -32.29 11.69 -8.14
C VAL A 1007 -32.73 11.90 -6.69
N ALA A 1008 -33.21 13.10 -6.38
CA ALA A 1008 -33.84 13.45 -5.11
C ALA A 1008 -35.31 13.83 -5.37
N ILE A 1009 -36.19 13.52 -4.42
CA ILE A 1009 -37.63 13.82 -4.54
C ILE A 1009 -38.02 14.77 -3.40
N TYR A 1010 -38.65 15.89 -3.76
CA TYR A 1010 -39.24 16.84 -2.82
C TYR A 1010 -40.67 17.17 -3.26
N ASN A 1011 -41.66 16.62 -2.55
CA ASN A 1011 -43.07 16.63 -2.97
C ASN A 1011 -43.23 16.04 -4.39
N ASN A 1012 -43.76 16.84 -5.32
CA ASN A 1012 -43.90 16.48 -6.72
C ASN A 1012 -42.70 16.89 -7.60
N THR A 1013 -41.60 17.36 -7.00
CA THR A 1013 -40.42 17.84 -7.73
C THR A 1013 -39.29 16.81 -7.66
N VAL A 1014 -38.73 16.47 -8.81
CA VAL A 1014 -37.54 15.62 -8.97
C VAL A 1014 -36.34 16.51 -9.22
N ILE A 1015 -35.29 16.37 -8.43
CA ILE A 1015 -34.05 17.15 -8.51
C ILE A 1015 -32.89 16.21 -8.82
N PHE A 1016 -32.08 16.51 -9.84
CA PHE A 1016 -30.99 15.62 -10.26
C PHE A 1016 -29.84 16.38 -10.90
N GLY A 1017 -28.63 15.85 -10.75
CA GLY A 1017 -27.42 16.39 -11.36
C GLY A 1017 -27.05 15.67 -12.66
N THR A 1018 -26.19 16.30 -13.45
CA THR A 1018 -25.65 15.71 -14.68
C THR A 1018 -24.13 15.65 -14.68
N GLY A 1019 -23.59 14.88 -15.62
CA GLY A 1019 -22.15 14.76 -15.88
C GLY A 1019 -21.39 13.74 -15.05
N GLY A 1020 -21.97 13.22 -13.95
CA GLY A 1020 -21.37 12.19 -13.08
C GLY A 1020 -21.27 10.80 -13.71
N ALA A 1021 -20.60 10.72 -14.86
CA ALA A 1021 -20.36 9.51 -15.62
C ALA A 1021 -18.93 9.53 -16.18
N GLU A 1022 -18.36 8.35 -16.37
CA GLU A 1022 -16.97 8.16 -16.76
C GLU A 1022 -16.65 8.74 -18.15
N PHE A 1023 -17.59 8.56 -19.09
CA PHE A 1023 -17.44 9.00 -20.47
C PHE A 1023 -17.81 10.48 -20.69
N ALA A 1024 -18.31 11.15 -19.64
CA ALA A 1024 -18.71 12.55 -19.72
C ALA A 1024 -17.48 13.44 -19.93
N SER A 1025 -17.53 14.36 -20.89
CA SER A 1025 -16.42 15.27 -21.21
C SER A 1025 -16.05 16.20 -20.06
N ASN A 1026 -14.75 16.47 -19.87
CA ASN A 1026 -14.28 17.49 -18.92
C ASN A 1026 -14.32 18.91 -19.50
N THR A 1027 -14.84 19.09 -20.72
CA THR A 1027 -14.88 20.40 -21.43
C THR A 1027 -16.28 20.97 -21.56
N LEU A 1028 -17.30 20.30 -21.03
CA LEU A 1028 -18.70 20.72 -21.10
C LEU A 1028 -19.17 21.29 -19.76
N ASN A 1029 -20.23 22.10 -19.80
CA ASN A 1029 -20.96 22.52 -18.61
C ASN A 1029 -22.08 21.51 -18.34
N TYR A 1030 -22.16 21.09 -17.08
CA TYR A 1030 -23.22 20.23 -16.58
C TYR A 1030 -24.16 21.04 -15.68
N HIS A 1031 -25.25 20.45 -15.23
CA HIS A 1031 -26.31 21.18 -14.52
C HIS A 1031 -26.91 20.35 -13.39
N LEU A 1032 -27.57 21.06 -12.48
CA LEU A 1032 -28.59 20.52 -11.61
C LEU A 1032 -29.97 20.97 -12.13
N TYR A 1033 -30.88 20.03 -12.36
CA TYR A 1033 -32.24 20.31 -12.82
C TYR A 1033 -33.26 20.05 -11.73
N ALA A 1034 -34.36 20.80 -11.75
CA ALA A 1034 -35.58 20.48 -11.02
C ALA A 1034 -36.78 20.38 -11.96
N VAL A 1035 -37.45 19.23 -11.94
CA VAL A 1035 -38.57 18.90 -12.82
C VAL A 1035 -39.78 18.55 -11.97
N GLU A 1036 -40.87 19.27 -12.17
CA GLU A 1036 -42.17 18.96 -11.57
C GLU A 1036 -42.83 17.79 -12.31
N ILE A 1037 -43.29 16.80 -11.55
CA ILE A 1037 -43.96 15.60 -12.04
C ILE A 1037 -45.44 15.64 -11.71
N SER A 1038 -46.24 15.26 -12.69
CA SER A 1038 -47.67 14.98 -12.55
C SER A 1038 -47.97 13.57 -13.07
N ARG A 1039 -49.21 13.10 -12.92
CA ARG A 1039 -49.60 11.75 -13.36
C ARG A 1039 -49.42 11.47 -14.86
N THR A 1040 -49.33 12.51 -15.70
CA THR A 1040 -49.30 12.38 -17.16
C THR A 1040 -48.33 13.35 -17.85
N SER A 1041 -47.54 14.11 -17.10
CA SER A 1041 -46.62 15.09 -17.68
C SER A 1041 -45.50 15.47 -16.70
N ALA A 1042 -44.40 15.97 -17.25
CA ALA A 1042 -43.29 16.53 -16.51
C ALA A 1042 -42.97 17.94 -17.03
N LYS A 1043 -42.54 18.83 -16.14
CA LYS A 1043 -42.29 20.25 -16.45
C LYS A 1043 -41.01 20.73 -15.76
N LEU A 1044 -40.06 21.23 -16.53
CA LEU A 1044 -38.88 21.91 -15.99
C LEU A 1044 -39.30 23.13 -15.17
N LEU A 1045 -38.82 23.22 -13.93
CA LEU A 1045 -39.03 24.37 -13.05
C LEU A 1045 -37.85 25.35 -13.14
N TRP A 1046 -36.64 24.83 -12.98
CA TRP A 1046 -35.39 25.60 -13.03
C TRP A 1046 -34.21 24.65 -13.26
N GLU A 1047 -33.08 25.25 -13.67
CA GLU A 1047 -31.78 24.59 -13.82
C GLU A 1047 -30.71 25.48 -13.17
N TYR A 1048 -29.61 24.86 -12.73
CA TYR A 1048 -28.43 25.52 -12.17
C TYR A 1048 -27.19 25.02 -12.90
N GLU A 1049 -26.53 25.89 -13.65
CA GLU A 1049 -25.33 25.59 -14.43
C GLU A 1049 -24.09 25.45 -13.53
N LEU A 1050 -23.29 24.41 -13.79
CA LEU A 1050 -22.02 24.11 -13.14
C LEU A 1050 -20.85 24.69 -13.95
N GLY A 1051 -19.67 24.76 -13.32
CA GLY A 1051 -18.44 25.12 -14.01
C GLY A 1051 -18.06 24.12 -15.12
N VAL A 1052 -17.14 24.54 -16.00
CA VAL A 1052 -16.65 23.67 -17.08
C VAL A 1052 -15.98 22.42 -16.49
N GLY A 1053 -16.44 21.24 -16.90
CA GLY A 1053 -15.93 19.94 -16.43
C GLY A 1053 -16.35 19.58 -15.00
N GLU A 1054 -17.15 20.42 -14.35
CA GLU A 1054 -17.69 20.18 -13.01
C GLU A 1054 -18.92 19.28 -13.08
N LYS A 1055 -18.91 18.18 -12.33
CA LYS A 1055 -19.90 17.10 -12.43
C LYS A 1055 -20.51 16.78 -11.07
N ILE A 1056 -21.75 16.29 -11.06
CA ILE A 1056 -22.43 15.76 -9.86
C ILE A 1056 -22.47 14.24 -9.96
N TRP A 1057 -21.84 13.54 -9.02
CA TRP A 1057 -21.66 12.07 -9.05
C TRP A 1057 -22.71 11.31 -8.25
N VAL A 1058 -23.41 11.99 -7.35
CA VAL A 1058 -24.25 11.42 -6.30
C VAL A 1058 -25.53 12.22 -6.13
N SER A 1059 -26.56 11.61 -5.54
CA SER A 1059 -27.86 12.25 -5.39
C SER A 1059 -27.77 13.52 -4.53
N PRO A 1060 -28.44 14.62 -4.94
CA PRO A 1060 -28.67 15.75 -4.05
C PRO A 1060 -29.45 15.33 -2.81
N THR A 1061 -29.29 16.05 -1.71
CA THR A 1061 -30.07 15.86 -0.47
C THR A 1061 -30.92 17.09 -0.22
N VAL A 1062 -32.20 16.91 0.10
CA VAL A 1062 -33.13 18.01 0.37
C VAL A 1062 -33.54 17.97 1.83
N ASP A 1063 -33.36 19.07 2.56
CA ASP A 1063 -33.78 19.17 3.95
C ASP A 1063 -35.29 19.45 4.09
N LYS A 1064 -35.80 19.39 5.32
CA LYS A 1064 -37.21 19.67 5.63
C LYS A 1064 -37.69 21.08 5.28
N TYR A 1065 -36.76 22.04 5.09
CA TYR A 1065 -37.06 23.42 4.70
C TYR A 1065 -37.06 23.59 3.17
N GLY A 1066 -36.63 22.56 2.43
CA GLY A 1066 -36.48 22.57 0.98
C GLY A 1066 -35.14 23.14 0.52
N ASN A 1067 -34.13 23.23 1.40
CA ASN A 1067 -32.77 23.55 0.98
C ASN A 1067 -32.14 22.30 0.35
N ILE A 1068 -31.42 22.50 -0.75
CA ILE A 1068 -30.86 21.44 -1.59
C ILE A 1068 -29.36 21.45 -1.44
N TYR A 1069 -28.78 20.35 -1.01
CA TYR A 1069 -27.36 20.14 -0.76
C TYR A 1069 -26.81 19.16 -1.80
N PHE A 1070 -25.70 19.51 -2.44
CA PHE A 1070 -24.99 18.58 -3.31
C PHE A 1070 -23.50 18.88 -3.37
N GLY A 1071 -22.71 17.84 -3.62
CA GLY A 1071 -21.28 17.92 -3.88
C GLY A 1071 -20.98 17.84 -5.37
N THR A 1072 -19.87 18.44 -5.79
CA THR A 1072 -19.36 18.36 -7.16
C THR A 1072 -17.90 17.90 -7.20
N GLY A 1073 -17.46 17.48 -8.38
CA GLY A 1073 -16.06 17.14 -8.63
C GLY A 1073 -15.61 17.52 -10.04
N ILE A 1074 -14.36 17.96 -10.17
CA ILE A 1074 -13.65 18.22 -11.42
C ILE A 1074 -12.44 17.28 -11.50
N GLY A 1075 -12.25 16.66 -12.67
CA GLY A 1075 -11.09 15.82 -12.96
C GLY A 1075 -11.17 14.38 -12.44
N TYR A 1076 -12.22 14.02 -11.69
CA TYR A 1076 -12.42 12.65 -11.21
C TYR A 1076 -12.78 11.69 -12.36
N SER A 1077 -12.20 10.49 -12.32
CA SER A 1077 -12.40 9.39 -13.27
C SER A 1077 -12.17 8.07 -12.56
N LYS A 1078 -13.13 7.15 -12.65
CA LYS A 1078 -13.10 5.81 -12.03
C LYS A 1078 -12.05 4.89 -12.69
N GLN A 1079 -11.59 5.22 -13.91
CA GLN A 1079 -10.59 4.43 -14.62
C GLN A 1079 -9.16 4.70 -14.15
N LYS A 1080 -8.92 5.85 -13.49
CA LYS A 1080 -7.61 6.18 -12.95
C LYS A 1080 -7.40 5.53 -11.59
N LYS A 1081 -6.14 5.29 -11.26
CA LYS A 1081 -5.78 4.85 -9.91
C LYS A 1081 -6.09 5.95 -8.89
N PRO A 1082 -6.47 5.59 -7.65
CA PRO A 1082 -6.83 6.57 -6.61
C PRO A 1082 -5.79 7.67 -6.34
N ASP A 1083 -4.50 7.34 -6.41
CA ASP A 1083 -3.39 8.28 -6.20
C ASP A 1083 -3.28 9.34 -7.31
N GLU A 1084 -3.71 9.04 -8.53
CA GLU A 1084 -3.81 10.02 -9.62
C GLU A 1084 -4.96 11.02 -9.41
N LEU A 1085 -5.92 10.69 -8.55
CA LEU A 1085 -7.16 11.44 -8.32
C LEU A 1085 -7.06 12.42 -7.13
N GLU A 1086 -5.92 12.48 -6.44
CA GLU A 1086 -5.66 13.49 -5.40
C GLU A 1086 -5.65 14.93 -5.93
N THR A 1087 -5.47 15.10 -7.24
CA THR A 1087 -5.47 16.42 -7.90
C THR A 1087 -6.86 16.91 -8.25
N THR A 1088 -7.90 16.11 -7.97
CA THR A 1088 -9.29 16.54 -8.16
C THR A 1088 -9.63 17.69 -7.24
N VAL A 1089 -10.60 18.51 -7.65
CA VAL A 1089 -11.15 19.58 -6.82
C VAL A 1089 -12.67 19.44 -6.80
N GLY A 1090 -13.30 19.91 -5.73
CA GLY A 1090 -14.75 19.83 -5.57
C GLY A 1090 -15.32 21.07 -4.91
N ARG A 1091 -16.63 21.10 -4.78
CA ARG A 1091 -17.32 22.04 -3.90
C ARG A 1091 -18.64 21.46 -3.38
N ILE A 1092 -19.04 21.93 -2.22
CA ILE A 1092 -20.36 21.74 -1.63
C ILE A 1092 -21.21 22.94 -1.97
N VAL A 1093 -22.38 22.71 -2.55
CA VAL A 1093 -23.33 23.74 -2.97
C VAL A 1093 -24.65 23.56 -2.23
N ILE A 1094 -25.21 24.67 -1.75
CA ILE A 1094 -26.51 24.74 -1.09
C ILE A 1094 -27.39 25.71 -1.86
N LEU A 1095 -28.53 25.24 -2.35
CA LEU A 1095 -29.56 26.05 -3.02
C LEU A 1095 -30.85 26.10 -2.17
N ASP A 1096 -31.68 27.11 -2.40
CA ASP A 1096 -33.07 27.09 -1.94
C ASP A 1096 -33.95 26.25 -2.89
N LYS A 1097 -35.20 26.00 -2.49
CA LYS A 1097 -36.18 25.25 -3.31
C LYS A 1097 -36.51 25.86 -4.68
N LYS A 1098 -36.07 27.08 -4.95
CA LYS A 1098 -36.25 27.78 -6.24
C LYS A 1098 -34.97 27.76 -7.10
N GLY A 1099 -33.93 27.08 -6.65
CA GLY A 1099 -32.64 27.01 -7.34
C GLY A 1099 -31.71 28.20 -7.09
N ASN A 1100 -32.02 29.08 -6.12
CA ASN A 1100 -31.12 30.20 -5.81
C ASN A 1100 -29.96 29.74 -4.92
N LEU A 1101 -28.74 30.15 -5.25
CA LEU A 1101 -27.55 29.85 -4.45
C LEU A 1101 -27.62 30.49 -3.06
N LEU A 1102 -27.58 29.65 -2.02
CA LEU A 1102 -27.48 30.06 -0.62
C LEU A 1102 -26.02 30.06 -0.16
N LYS A 1103 -25.26 29.02 -0.51
CA LYS A 1103 -23.86 28.86 -0.11
C LYS A 1103 -23.09 27.97 -1.08
N SER A 1104 -21.81 28.24 -1.23
CA SER A 1104 -20.83 27.36 -1.91
C SER A 1104 -19.59 27.28 -1.03
N ILE A 1105 -19.00 26.09 -0.90
CA ILE A 1105 -17.80 25.82 -0.12
C ILE A 1105 -16.87 24.97 -0.98
N ASP A 1106 -15.69 25.49 -1.31
CA ASP A 1106 -14.70 24.70 -2.06
C ASP A 1106 -14.13 23.60 -1.17
N THR A 1107 -13.90 22.43 -1.77
CA THR A 1107 -13.33 21.27 -1.10
C THR A 1107 -12.05 20.84 -1.80
N GLU A 1108 -11.10 20.32 -1.02
CA GLU A 1108 -9.75 19.97 -1.50
C GLU A 1108 -9.70 18.78 -2.47
N GLY A 1109 -10.82 18.07 -2.64
CA GLY A 1109 -10.96 16.90 -3.49
C GLY A 1109 -12.40 16.77 -3.96
N ALA A 1110 -12.66 15.95 -4.98
CA ALA A 1110 -14.02 15.75 -5.49
C ALA A 1110 -14.97 15.24 -4.38
N GLU A 1111 -16.22 15.73 -4.38
CA GLU A 1111 -17.29 15.23 -3.51
C GLU A 1111 -18.04 14.10 -4.22
N LEU A 1112 -17.79 12.87 -3.79
CA LEU A 1112 -18.31 11.64 -4.44
C LEU A 1112 -19.34 10.90 -3.59
N GLY A 1113 -19.50 11.30 -2.32
CA GLY A 1113 -20.56 10.83 -1.43
C GLY A 1113 -21.68 11.87 -1.27
N ASN A 1114 -22.86 11.42 -0.86
CA ASN A 1114 -23.96 12.32 -0.52
C ASN A 1114 -23.58 13.22 0.67
N ILE A 1115 -24.19 14.40 0.72
CA ILE A 1115 -24.14 15.26 1.91
C ILE A 1115 -25.28 14.82 2.83
N ASP A 1116 -24.96 14.21 3.96
CA ASP A 1116 -26.00 13.81 4.91
C ASP A 1116 -26.40 14.97 5.82
N VAL A 1117 -27.71 15.08 6.09
CA VAL A 1117 -28.30 16.22 6.81
C VAL A 1117 -29.16 15.71 7.96
N ASP A 1118 -28.87 16.19 9.17
CA ASP A 1118 -29.64 15.92 10.38
C ASP A 1118 -30.04 17.24 11.09
N SER A 1119 -30.75 17.14 12.21
CA SER A 1119 -31.24 18.26 12.98
C SER A 1119 -30.10 19.17 13.48
N GLY A 1120 -29.84 20.23 12.71
CA GLY A 1120 -28.86 21.27 13.03
C GLY A 1120 -27.47 21.08 12.39
N ILE A 1121 -27.25 20.00 11.64
CA ILE A 1121 -25.94 19.66 11.08
C ILE A 1121 -26.07 19.05 9.68
N ALA A 1122 -25.13 19.38 8.80
CA ALA A 1122 -24.90 18.69 7.54
C ALA A 1122 -23.42 18.32 7.42
N VAL A 1123 -23.12 17.13 6.90
CA VAL A 1123 -21.74 16.63 6.76
C VAL A 1123 -21.48 16.09 5.37
N ALA A 1124 -20.33 16.45 4.82
CA ALA A 1124 -19.78 15.90 3.59
C ALA A 1124 -18.36 15.38 3.85
N VAL A 1125 -17.90 14.45 3.02
CA VAL A 1125 -16.53 13.90 3.09
C VAL A 1125 -15.96 13.88 1.67
N SER A 1126 -14.84 14.58 1.47
CA SER A 1126 -14.18 14.61 0.15
C SER A 1126 -13.51 13.27 -0.17
N PHE A 1127 -13.16 13.07 -1.44
CA PHE A 1127 -12.43 11.88 -1.90
C PHE A 1127 -11.13 11.59 -1.12
N THR A 1128 -10.45 12.65 -0.63
CA THR A 1128 -9.22 12.57 0.18
C THR A 1128 -9.49 12.31 1.67
N GLY A 1129 -10.75 12.21 2.08
CA GLY A 1129 -11.15 11.90 3.46
C GLY A 1129 -11.38 13.10 4.37
N ASN A 1130 -11.34 14.33 3.86
CA ASN A 1130 -11.61 15.52 4.68
C ASN A 1130 -13.10 15.66 5.00
N VAL A 1131 -13.40 15.90 6.27
CA VAL A 1131 -14.77 16.03 6.79
C VAL A 1131 -15.18 17.50 6.85
N TYR A 1132 -16.23 17.85 6.11
CA TYR A 1132 -16.81 19.21 6.10
C TYR A 1132 -18.10 19.23 6.92
N LYS A 1133 -18.05 19.87 8.09
CA LYS A 1133 -19.21 20.05 8.98
C LYS A 1133 -19.85 21.42 8.81
N MET A 1134 -21.16 21.44 8.61
CA MET A 1134 -21.97 22.65 8.50
C MET A 1134 -23.04 22.67 9.58
N GLY A 1135 -22.87 23.51 10.60
CA GLY A 1135 -23.75 23.57 11.76
C GLY A 1135 -23.25 22.76 12.96
N SER A 1136 -24.14 22.43 13.89
CA SER A 1136 -23.82 21.70 15.12
C SER A 1136 -24.91 20.67 15.41
N ALA A 1137 -24.51 19.44 15.74
CA ALA A 1137 -25.45 18.37 16.04
C ALA A 1137 -26.25 18.70 17.31
N ASN A 1138 -27.58 18.67 17.24
CA ASN A 1138 -28.42 18.91 18.41
C ASN A 1138 -28.53 17.65 19.28
N GLN A 1139 -27.88 17.64 20.44
CA GLN A 1139 -27.92 16.50 21.39
C GLN A 1139 -29.33 16.18 21.95
N ASN A 1140 -30.29 17.10 21.85
CA ASN A 1140 -31.62 16.98 22.47
C ASN A 1140 -32.76 16.61 21.51
N ALA A 1141 -32.48 16.24 20.27
CA ALA A 1141 -33.54 15.92 19.29
C ALA A 1141 -34.43 14.71 19.68
N ASN A 1142 -33.99 13.87 20.62
CA ASN A 1142 -34.79 12.78 21.19
C ASN A 1142 -35.69 13.20 22.38
N ASN A 1143 -35.64 14.46 22.83
CA ASN A 1143 -36.26 14.92 24.09
C ASN A 1143 -37.64 15.61 23.93
N THR A 1144 -38.29 15.56 22.77
CA THR A 1144 -39.66 16.08 22.62
C THR A 1144 -40.68 14.97 22.37
N GLY A 1145 -41.18 14.37 23.46
CA GLY A 1145 -42.56 13.88 23.54
C GLY A 1145 -42.83 12.43 23.11
N SER A 1146 -43.09 11.57 24.11
CA SER A 1146 -43.93 10.37 24.04
C SER A 1146 -43.79 9.44 22.83
N GLY A 1147 -43.01 8.37 22.98
CA GLY A 1147 -43.31 7.07 22.36
C GLY A 1147 -42.95 6.85 20.89
N LYS A 1148 -42.19 7.74 20.23
CA LYS A 1148 -41.65 7.47 18.89
C LYS A 1148 -40.14 7.29 18.94
N LEU A 1149 -39.70 6.06 19.24
CA LEU A 1149 -38.38 5.60 18.79
C LEU A 1149 -38.43 5.58 17.26
N LEU A 1150 -37.86 6.63 16.67
CA LEU A 1150 -37.76 6.77 15.23
C LEU A 1150 -36.72 5.76 14.74
N VAL A 1151 -37.14 4.69 14.05
CA VAL A 1151 -36.20 3.93 13.22
C VAL A 1151 -35.67 4.89 12.17
N LYS A 1152 -34.45 5.42 12.31
CA LYS A 1152 -33.76 6.07 11.20
C LYS A 1152 -33.26 4.95 10.29
N VAL A 1153 -34.15 4.51 9.41
CA VAL A 1153 -33.77 3.69 8.27
C VAL A 1153 -33.17 4.64 7.24
N TYR A 1154 -31.86 4.61 7.06
CA TYR A 1154 -31.18 5.28 5.94
C TYR A 1154 -31.46 4.50 4.64
N SER A 1155 -32.73 4.47 4.24
CA SER A 1155 -33.04 4.53 2.81
C SER A 1155 -33.00 6.00 2.44
N TRP A 1156 -32.70 6.36 1.19
CA TRP A 1156 -32.79 7.72 0.61
C TRP A 1156 -34.17 8.40 0.77
N ARG A 1157 -35.08 7.87 1.61
CA ARG A 1157 -36.24 8.58 2.12
C ARG A 1157 -35.80 9.73 3.02
N ILE A 1158 -35.95 10.94 2.49
CA ILE A 1158 -36.38 12.09 3.29
C ILE A 1158 -37.70 11.67 3.99
N ARG A 1159 -37.74 11.81 5.32
CA ARG A 1159 -38.98 11.71 6.11
C ARG A 1159 -39.79 13.00 6.01
#